data_AF-Q8NZ80-F1
#
_entry.id   AF-Q8NZ80-F1
#
_cell.length_a   1.000
_cell.length_b   1.000
_cell.length_c   1.000
_cell.angle_alpha   90.00
_cell.angle_beta   90.00
_cell.angle_gamma   90.00
#
_symmetry.space_group_name_H-M   'P 1'
#
loop_
_entity.id
_entity.type
_entity.pdbx_description
1 polymer ?
#
loop_
_entity_poly.entity_id
_entity_poly.type
_entity_poly.pdbx_seq_one_letter_code
_entity_poly.pdbx_strand_id
1 'polypeptide(L)'
;MRKKQKLPFDKLAIALMSTSILLNAQSDIKANTVTEDTPAAEQAVETPQPTAVSEEVPSSKETKTPQTPDNAEETVADKANDLALQAPAKTADTPATSKATIRDLNDPSQVKTLQEKAGKGAGTVVAVIDAGFDKNHEAWRLTDKTKARYQSKEDLEKAKKEHGITYGEWVNDKVAYYHDYSKDGKTAVDQEHGTHVSGILSGNAPSETKEPYRLEGAMPEAQLLLMRVEIVNGLADYARNYAQAIRDAVNLGAKVINMSFGNAALAYANLPDETKKAFDYAKSKGVSIVTSAGNDSSFGGKTRLPLADHPDYGVVGTPAAADSTLTVASYSPDKQLTETATVKTADQQDKEMPVLSTNRFEPNKAYDYAYANRGMKEDDFKDVKGKIALIERGDIDFKDKIANAKKAGAVGVLIYDNQDKGFPIELPNVDQMPAAFISRKDGLLLKENPQKTITFNATPKVLPTASGTKLSRFSSWGLTADGNIKPDIAAPGQDILSSVANNKYAKLSGTSMSAPLVAGIMGLLQKQYEIQYPDMTPSERLDLAKKVLMSSATALYDEDEKAYFSPRQQGAGAVDAKKASAATMYVTDKDNTSSKVHLNNVSDKFEVTVTVHNKSDKPQELYYQATVQTDKVDGKHFALAPKALYETSWQKITIPANSSKQVTVPIDASRFSKDLLAQMKNGYFLEGFVRFKQDPKKEELMSIPYIGFRGDFGNLSALEKPIYDSKDGSSYYHEANSDAKDQLDGDGLQFYALKNNFTALTTESNPWTIIKAVKEGVENIEDIESSEITETIFAGTFAKQDDDSHYYIHRHANGKPYAAISPNGDGNRDYVQFQGTFLRNAKNLVAEVLDKEGNVVWTSEVTEQVVKNYNNDLASTLGSTRFEKTRWDGKDKDGKVVANGTYTYRVRYTPISSGAKEQHTDFDVIVDNTTLEVATSATFSTEDRRLTLASKPKTSQPIYRERIAYTYMDEDLPTTEYISPNEDGTFTLPEEAETMEGATVPLKMSDFTYVVEDMAGNITYTPVTKLLEGHSNKPEQDGSDQAPDKKPEAKPEQDGSGQTPDKKPETKPEKDSSGQTPGKTPQKGQPSRTLEKRSSKRALATKASARDQLPTTNDKDTNRLHLLKLVMTTFFFGLVAHIFKTKRQKETKK
;
A
#
# COMPACT_ATOMS: atom_id res chain seq x y z
N MET A 1 -10.11 -29.39 21.58
CA MET A 1 -8.69 -29.80 21.43
C MET A 1 -7.81 -28.56 21.26
N ARG A 2 -7.13 -28.09 22.32
CA ARG A 2 -6.00 -27.15 22.24
C ARG A 2 -4.79 -27.84 22.87
N LYS A 3 -3.58 -27.74 22.28
CA LYS A 3 -2.37 -28.39 22.85
C LYS A 3 -1.25 -27.37 23.02
N LYS A 4 -0.71 -27.33 24.25
CA LYS A 4 0.22 -26.34 24.81
C LYS A 4 1.35 -25.89 23.87
N GLN A 5 1.56 -24.57 23.79
CA GLN A 5 2.87 -23.93 23.57
C GLN A 5 2.94 -22.62 24.39
N LYS A 6 3.39 -22.69 25.65
CA LYS A 6 3.94 -21.50 26.33
C LYS A 6 5.25 -21.15 25.60
N LEU A 7 5.38 -19.93 25.09
CA LEU A 7 6.60 -19.37 24.49
C LEU A 7 6.89 -18.02 25.17
N PRO A 8 8.14 -17.73 25.58
CA PRO A 8 8.44 -16.56 26.39
C PRO A 8 8.51 -15.28 25.53
N PHE A 9 7.76 -14.25 25.93
CA PHE A 9 7.94 -12.90 25.42
C PHE A 9 9.16 -12.25 26.08
N ASP A 10 10.23 -12.04 25.30
CA ASP A 10 11.25 -11.05 25.63
C ASP A 10 11.93 -10.54 24.34
N LYS A 11 12.04 -9.21 24.21
CA LYS A 11 12.53 -8.43 23.05
C LYS A 11 11.68 -8.51 21.75
N LEU A 12 11.03 -7.40 21.36
CA LEU A 12 11.60 -6.53 20.31
C LEU A 12 10.99 -5.11 20.25
N ALA A 13 11.71 -4.24 19.56
CA ALA A 13 11.56 -2.79 19.44
C ALA A 13 10.18 -2.25 19.00
N ILE A 14 9.83 -1.09 19.57
CA ILE A 14 8.76 -0.21 19.07
C ILE A 14 9.24 0.43 17.74
N ALA A 15 8.50 0.21 16.65
CA ALA A 15 8.79 0.78 15.34
C ALA A 15 7.74 1.83 14.94
N LEU A 16 8.10 3.12 15.03
CA LEU A 16 7.34 4.20 14.37
C LEU A 16 7.62 4.15 12.86
N MET A 17 6.73 3.49 12.10
CA MET A 17 6.86 3.46 10.64
C MET A 17 6.34 4.74 9.99
N SER A 18 7.26 5.65 9.66
CA SER A 18 7.06 6.64 8.60
C SER A 18 6.88 5.93 7.25
N THR A 19 5.83 6.26 6.50
CA THR A 19 5.48 5.62 5.23
C THR A 19 6.43 6.00 4.09
N SER A 20 7.56 5.29 4.01
CA SER A 20 8.41 5.25 2.81
C SER A 20 7.95 4.11 1.89
N ILE A 21 7.62 4.43 0.65
CA ILE A 21 6.93 3.52 -0.27
C ILE A 21 7.91 2.79 -1.20
N LEU A 22 7.68 1.48 -1.35
CA LEU A 22 8.24 0.56 -2.36
C LEU A 22 9.76 0.31 -2.36
N LEU A 23 10.16 -0.74 -1.63
CA LEU A 23 11.04 -1.76 -2.21
C LEU A 23 10.65 -3.17 -1.72
N ASN A 24 10.67 -4.18 -2.59
CA ASN A 24 10.48 -5.58 -2.20
C ASN A 24 11.81 -6.14 -1.66
N ALA A 25 12.27 -5.69 -0.48
CA ALA A 25 13.50 -6.21 0.14
C ALA A 25 13.32 -6.40 1.66
N GLN A 26 13.28 -7.65 2.12
CA GLN A 26 13.32 -7.97 3.55
C GLN A 26 14.74 -7.69 4.09
N SER A 27 14.86 -6.67 4.93
CA SER A 27 16.13 -6.22 5.52
C SER A 27 16.17 -6.37 7.04
N ASP A 28 16.14 -7.62 7.50
CA ASP A 28 16.58 -8.02 8.87
C ASP A 28 18.13 -7.85 9.00
N ILE A 29 18.66 -6.66 8.69
CA ILE A 29 20.11 -6.39 8.76
C ILE A 29 20.48 -5.95 10.17
N LYS A 30 20.71 -6.93 11.05
CA LYS A 30 21.60 -6.73 12.21
C LYS A 30 23.04 -6.77 11.74
N ALA A 31 23.85 -5.87 12.30
CA ALA A 31 25.20 -5.57 11.83
C ALA A 31 26.13 -6.78 11.79
N ASN A 32 27.02 -6.80 10.80
CA ASN A 32 28.18 -7.69 10.78
C ASN A 32 29.40 -6.93 10.20
N THR A 33 29.89 -5.95 10.97
CA THR A 33 31.15 -5.25 10.70
C THR A 33 32.33 -6.14 11.10
N VAL A 34 33.11 -6.59 10.13
CA VAL A 34 34.32 -7.39 10.35
C VAL A 34 35.47 -6.49 10.80
N THR A 35 35.63 -6.40 12.12
CA THR A 35 36.89 -6.26 12.89
C THR A 35 38.07 -5.49 12.27
N GLU A 36 38.44 -4.37 12.94
CA GLU A 36 39.83 -4.09 13.30
C GLU A 36 39.92 -3.96 14.85
N ASP A 37 41.12 -4.06 15.42
CA ASP A 37 41.37 -4.46 16.81
C ASP A 37 41.04 -3.44 17.92
N THR A 38 40.63 -3.93 19.10
CA THR A 38 41.32 -3.79 20.43
C THR A 38 40.34 -4.06 21.60
N PRO A 39 40.65 -4.95 22.58
CA PRO A 39 39.69 -5.34 23.64
C PRO A 39 40.00 -4.80 25.06
N ALA A 40 38.96 -4.57 25.88
CA ALA A 40 39.04 -4.50 27.35
C ALA A 40 37.68 -4.66 28.08
N ALA A 41 37.64 -5.51 29.12
CA ALA A 41 36.79 -5.46 30.35
C ALA A 41 35.24 -5.35 30.25
N GLU A 42 34.41 -5.95 31.13
CA GLU A 42 34.63 -6.83 32.29
C GLU A 42 33.32 -7.56 32.69
N GLN A 43 33.43 -8.74 33.31
CA GLN A 43 32.47 -9.40 34.25
C GLN A 43 30.99 -9.65 33.84
N ALA A 44 30.28 -10.68 34.32
CA ALA A 44 30.64 -12.02 34.82
C ALA A 44 29.34 -12.88 34.91
N VAL A 45 29.42 -14.18 34.62
CA VAL A 45 28.42 -15.19 35.02
C VAL A 45 29.19 -16.42 35.50
N GLU A 46 28.85 -16.94 36.68
CA GLU A 46 29.63 -17.99 37.35
C GLU A 46 29.44 -19.38 36.71
N THR A 47 30.52 -20.16 36.73
CA THR A 47 30.54 -21.59 36.42
C THR A 47 31.36 -22.34 37.46
N PRO A 48 30.96 -23.57 37.82
CA PRO A 48 31.87 -24.54 38.43
C PRO A 48 31.91 -25.87 37.63
N GLN A 49 33.02 -26.63 37.59
CA GLN A 49 34.45 -26.29 37.71
C GLN A 49 35.26 -27.46 37.04
N PRO A 50 36.58 -27.31 36.75
CA PRO A 50 37.29 -28.19 35.81
C PRO A 50 38.40 -29.09 36.40
N THR A 51 39.02 -29.90 35.53
CA THR A 51 40.38 -30.48 35.66
C THR A 51 41.14 -30.19 34.36
N ALA A 52 42.22 -29.38 34.35
CA ALA A 52 43.63 -29.78 34.59
C ALA A 52 44.15 -30.80 33.55
N VAL A 53 45.29 -30.62 32.86
CA VAL A 53 46.66 -30.26 33.34
C VAL A 53 47.45 -29.35 32.35
N SER A 54 48.56 -28.76 32.84
CA SER A 54 49.61 -27.87 32.26
C SER A 54 50.50 -28.50 31.13
N GLU A 55 51.50 -27.87 30.46
CA GLU A 55 52.64 -27.00 30.89
C GLU A 55 53.23 -26.05 29.79
N GLU A 56 54.21 -25.21 30.21
CA GLU A 56 54.87 -24.00 29.60
C GLU A 56 55.81 -24.25 28.36
N VAL A 57 56.59 -23.33 27.74
CA VAL A 57 57.20 -22.01 28.11
C VAL A 57 57.59 -21.13 26.87
N PRO A 58 57.80 -19.78 26.96
CA PRO A 58 57.89 -18.90 25.76
C PRO A 58 59.24 -18.16 25.50
N SER A 59 59.25 -17.26 24.49
CA SER A 59 60.27 -16.24 24.12
C SER A 59 61.47 -16.70 23.23
N SER A 60 62.23 -15.84 22.51
CA SER A 60 61.99 -14.53 21.85
C SER A 60 63.20 -14.08 20.96
N LYS A 61 63.00 -13.13 20.02
CA LYS A 61 64.02 -12.35 19.24
C LYS A 61 64.85 -13.16 18.18
N GLU A 62 65.66 -12.61 17.26
CA GLU A 62 66.24 -11.25 17.08
C GLU A 62 66.72 -10.93 15.63
N THR A 63 67.09 -9.65 15.34
CA THR A 63 67.93 -9.11 14.21
C THR A 63 67.33 -9.09 12.78
N LYS A 64 67.51 -8.09 11.88
CA LYS A 64 68.23 -6.77 11.74
C LYS A 64 67.48 -5.95 10.62
N THR A 65 67.52 -4.62 10.34
CA THR A 65 68.42 -3.42 10.49
C THR A 65 69.67 -3.36 9.56
N PRO A 66 70.25 -2.19 9.16
CA PRO A 66 70.02 -0.79 9.61
C PRO A 66 70.00 0.40 8.57
N GLN A 67 69.38 1.54 8.98
CA GLN A 67 69.76 3.00 8.82
C GLN A 67 69.89 3.66 7.40
N THR A 68 69.40 4.87 7.03
CA THR A 68 69.31 6.28 7.57
C THR A 68 70.62 7.12 7.53
N PRO A 69 70.62 8.50 7.54
CA PRO A 69 69.52 9.51 7.54
C PRO A 69 69.64 10.75 6.59
N ASP A 70 68.51 11.46 6.44
CA ASP A 70 68.18 12.91 6.29
C ASP A 70 69.18 14.06 5.96
N ASN A 71 68.60 15.05 5.22
CA ASN A 71 68.57 16.53 5.43
C ASN A 71 69.27 17.55 4.47
N ALA A 72 68.47 18.60 4.20
CA ALA A 72 68.78 20.02 3.91
C ALA A 72 69.36 20.51 2.54
N GLU A 73 68.44 21.12 1.75
CA GLU A 73 68.49 22.49 1.18
C GLU A 73 69.29 22.91 -0.10
N GLU A 74 68.64 23.84 -0.80
CA GLU A 74 69.05 24.87 -1.80
C GLU A 74 69.89 24.60 -3.09
N THR A 75 69.15 24.24 -4.17
CA THR A 75 69.10 24.97 -5.47
C THR A 75 70.27 25.05 -6.50
N VAL A 76 69.87 25.31 -7.76
CA VAL A 76 70.64 25.82 -8.94
C VAL A 76 71.62 24.89 -9.69
N ALA A 77 71.02 24.06 -10.55
CA ALA A 77 71.26 23.95 -12.01
C ALA A 77 72.64 23.59 -12.66
N ASP A 78 72.49 22.79 -13.73
CA ASP A 78 73.22 22.78 -15.02
C ASP A 78 74.52 21.94 -15.24
N LYS A 79 74.29 20.78 -15.90
CA LYS A 79 75.03 20.19 -17.06
C LYS A 79 76.32 19.36 -16.87
N ALA A 80 76.14 18.07 -17.22
CA ALA A 80 77.03 17.21 -18.03
C ALA A 80 78.36 16.70 -17.39
N ASN A 81 78.92 15.54 -17.76
CA ASN A 81 78.59 14.62 -18.86
C ASN A 81 78.84 13.12 -18.49
N ASP A 82 78.44 12.21 -19.38
CA ASP A 82 78.90 10.81 -19.56
C ASP A 82 79.02 9.84 -18.37
N LEU A 83 78.12 8.84 -18.34
CA LEU A 83 78.47 7.41 -18.45
C LEU A 83 77.21 6.59 -18.75
N ALA A 84 77.27 5.67 -19.72
CA ALA A 84 76.08 5.04 -20.31
C ALA A 84 76.00 3.53 -20.08
N LEU A 85 74.82 3.02 -19.67
CA LEU A 85 74.46 1.60 -19.74
C LEU A 85 72.94 1.40 -19.94
N GLN A 86 72.56 1.17 -21.21
CA GLN A 86 71.40 0.42 -21.73
C GLN A 86 70.02 0.57 -21.05
N ALA A 87 69.07 1.18 -21.78
CA ALA A 87 67.65 1.21 -21.43
C ALA A 87 66.86 -0.02 -21.99
N PRO A 88 65.75 -0.43 -21.36
CA PRO A 88 64.79 -1.36 -21.97
C PRO A 88 64.17 -0.79 -23.25
N ALA A 89 64.00 -1.62 -24.28
CA ALA A 89 63.43 -1.19 -25.55
C ALA A 89 61.91 -0.98 -25.47
N LYS A 90 61.36 -0.15 -26.37
CA LYS A 90 59.93 0.07 -26.53
C LYS A 90 59.20 -1.24 -26.89
N THR A 91 58.42 -1.79 -25.97
CA THR A 91 57.28 -2.63 -26.32
C THR A 91 56.19 -1.75 -26.93
N ALA A 92 55.58 -2.18 -28.03
CA ALA A 92 54.53 -1.40 -28.68
C ALA A 92 53.23 -1.42 -27.85
N ASP A 93 52.66 -0.24 -27.58
CA ASP A 93 51.35 -0.11 -26.97
C ASP A 93 50.28 -0.75 -27.87
N THR A 94 49.87 -1.97 -27.53
CA THR A 94 48.64 -2.54 -28.03
C THR A 94 47.50 -1.80 -27.34
N PRO A 95 46.58 -1.13 -28.04
CA PRO A 95 45.50 -0.41 -27.40
C PRO A 95 44.68 -1.36 -26.53
N ALA A 96 44.65 -1.11 -25.22
CA ALA A 96 43.81 -1.87 -24.32
C ALA A 96 42.36 -1.72 -24.79
N THR A 97 41.76 -2.82 -25.26
CA THR A 97 40.40 -2.82 -25.81
C THR A 97 39.42 -2.44 -24.71
N SER A 98 38.92 -1.20 -24.77
CA SER A 98 38.02 -0.64 -23.76
C SER A 98 36.83 -1.58 -23.53
N LYS A 99 36.54 -1.90 -22.26
CA LYS A 99 35.39 -2.75 -21.91
C LYS A 99 34.13 -2.21 -22.60
N ALA A 100 33.33 -3.12 -23.17
CA ALA A 100 32.03 -2.78 -23.72
C ALA A 100 31.10 -2.26 -22.61
N THR A 101 30.18 -1.37 -22.96
CA THR A 101 29.12 -0.92 -22.06
C THR A 101 27.94 -1.89 -22.08
N ILE A 102 27.08 -1.85 -21.06
CA ILE A 102 25.80 -2.58 -21.06
C ILE A 102 24.98 -2.24 -22.32
N ARG A 103 25.01 -0.97 -22.76
CA ARG A 103 24.34 -0.46 -23.96
C ARG A 103 24.96 -0.97 -25.27
N ASP A 104 26.20 -1.45 -25.26
CA ASP A 104 26.81 -2.10 -26.43
C ASP A 104 26.23 -3.50 -26.67
N LEU A 105 25.76 -4.17 -25.61
CA LEU A 105 25.12 -5.48 -25.70
C LEU A 105 23.60 -5.38 -25.80
N ASN A 106 22.96 -4.45 -25.09
CA ASN A 106 21.50 -4.34 -24.98
C ASN A 106 21.05 -2.87 -24.92
N ASP A 107 20.46 -2.35 -26.00
CA ASP A 107 19.89 -0.99 -26.08
C ASP A 107 18.43 -1.03 -26.58
N PRO A 108 17.49 -1.60 -25.79
CA PRO A 108 16.11 -1.87 -26.22
C PRO A 108 15.38 -0.62 -26.71
N SER A 109 15.58 0.53 -26.07
CA SER A 109 14.96 1.81 -26.43
C SER A 109 15.73 2.62 -27.49
N GLN A 110 16.74 2.03 -28.15
CA GLN A 110 17.47 2.63 -29.28
C GLN A 110 18.18 3.98 -28.96
N VAL A 111 18.66 4.14 -27.71
CA VAL A 111 19.25 5.39 -27.22
C VAL A 111 20.51 5.80 -28.01
N LYS A 112 21.28 4.82 -28.52
CA LYS A 112 22.47 5.09 -29.36
C LYS A 112 22.15 5.97 -30.58
N THR A 113 21.08 5.69 -31.32
CA THR A 113 20.70 6.45 -32.52
C THR A 113 20.29 7.91 -32.21
N LEU A 114 19.89 8.20 -30.97
CA LEU A 114 19.66 9.57 -30.50
C LEU A 114 20.98 10.22 -30.02
N GLN A 115 21.85 9.48 -29.31
CA GLN A 115 23.20 9.96 -28.94
C GLN A 115 24.06 10.33 -30.16
N GLU A 116 23.95 9.59 -31.27
CA GLU A 116 24.62 9.86 -32.55
C GLU A 116 24.32 11.26 -33.13
N LYS A 117 23.18 11.85 -32.80
CA LYS A 117 22.74 13.18 -33.27
C LYS A 117 22.80 14.26 -32.20
N ALA A 118 22.47 13.93 -30.96
CA ALA A 118 22.37 14.88 -29.84
C ALA A 118 23.66 14.97 -29.00
N GLY A 119 24.64 14.09 -29.23
CA GLY A 119 25.77 13.86 -28.34
C GLY A 119 25.37 13.07 -27.09
N LYS A 120 26.29 12.94 -26.12
CA LYS A 120 26.08 12.16 -24.89
C LYS A 120 25.72 12.99 -23.64
N GLY A 121 25.23 14.22 -23.83
CA GLY A 121 24.79 15.11 -22.75
C GLY A 121 25.83 16.13 -22.24
N ALA A 122 27.03 16.19 -22.83
CA ALA A 122 28.05 17.19 -22.47
C ALA A 122 27.49 18.62 -22.47
N GLY A 123 27.85 19.41 -21.46
CA GLY A 123 27.33 20.78 -21.25
C GLY A 123 25.88 20.86 -20.79
N THR A 124 25.22 19.72 -20.54
CA THR A 124 23.85 19.64 -20.01
C THR A 124 23.87 19.30 -18.52
N VAL A 125 22.89 19.80 -17.79
CA VAL A 125 22.62 19.48 -16.39
C VAL A 125 21.29 18.72 -16.33
N VAL A 126 21.24 17.67 -15.52
CA VAL A 126 20.02 16.94 -15.16
C VAL A 126 19.96 16.78 -13.64
N ALA A 127 18.76 16.71 -13.07
CA ALA A 127 18.57 16.53 -11.64
C ALA A 127 17.88 15.19 -11.34
N VAL A 128 18.20 14.63 -10.18
CA VAL A 128 17.51 13.46 -9.62
C VAL A 128 17.04 13.81 -8.23
N ILE A 129 15.74 13.66 -7.98
CA ILE A 129 15.13 13.81 -6.66
C ILE A 129 14.73 12.42 -6.18
N ASP A 130 15.30 11.97 -5.06
CA ASP A 130 15.21 10.58 -4.59
C ASP A 130 15.53 10.45 -3.07
N ALA A 131 15.49 9.24 -2.52
CA ALA A 131 15.68 8.99 -1.08
C ALA A 131 17.13 9.21 -0.59
N GLY A 132 18.14 9.03 -1.45
CA GLY A 132 19.54 9.29 -1.15
C GLY A 132 20.51 8.63 -2.13
N PHE A 133 21.82 8.89 -1.94
CA PHE A 133 22.84 8.64 -2.97
C PHE A 133 24.22 8.35 -2.36
N ASP A 134 24.95 7.40 -2.94
CA ASP A 134 26.42 7.34 -2.86
C ASP A 134 26.98 8.41 -3.79
N LYS A 135 27.47 9.51 -3.23
CA LYS A 135 27.98 10.68 -3.98
C LYS A 135 29.38 10.45 -4.59
N ASN A 136 30.02 9.33 -4.28
CA ASN A 136 31.46 9.07 -4.53
C ASN A 136 31.73 7.92 -5.53
N HIS A 137 30.68 7.23 -5.98
CA HIS A 137 30.75 6.09 -6.89
C HIS A 137 31.51 6.40 -8.20
N GLU A 138 32.32 5.45 -8.70
CA GLU A 138 33.11 5.52 -9.94
C GLU A 138 32.29 5.86 -11.20
N ALA A 139 30.98 5.62 -11.19
CA ALA A 139 30.08 6.02 -12.27
C ALA A 139 29.95 7.55 -12.40
N TRP A 140 30.33 8.32 -11.37
CA TRP A 140 30.19 9.76 -11.32
C TRP A 140 31.39 10.51 -11.90
N ARG A 141 31.65 10.30 -13.19
CA ARG A 141 32.71 11.00 -13.93
C ARG A 141 32.19 11.65 -15.20
N LEU A 142 32.91 12.70 -15.62
CA LEU A 142 32.86 13.25 -16.98
C LEU A 142 34.15 12.84 -17.70
N THR A 143 34.08 12.66 -19.02
CA THR A 143 35.25 12.40 -19.86
C THR A 143 35.96 13.69 -20.28
N ASP A 144 35.24 14.81 -20.36
CA ASP A 144 35.84 16.13 -20.56
C ASP A 144 35.06 17.21 -19.78
N LYS A 145 35.64 17.65 -18.66
CA LYS A 145 35.02 18.68 -17.82
C LYS A 145 35.15 20.11 -18.34
N THR A 146 35.98 20.36 -19.36
CA THR A 146 36.04 21.70 -20.00
C THR A 146 34.75 22.00 -20.78
N LYS A 147 33.99 20.96 -21.12
CA LYS A 147 32.65 21.03 -21.71
C LYS A 147 31.51 21.02 -20.68
N ALA A 148 31.80 21.04 -19.37
CA ALA A 148 30.78 21.07 -18.32
C ALA A 148 30.07 22.44 -18.23
N ARG A 149 28.84 22.46 -17.69
CA ARG A 149 28.09 23.70 -17.41
C ARG A 149 28.64 24.40 -16.17
N TYR A 150 29.12 23.64 -15.20
CA TYR A 150 29.84 24.08 -14.03
C TYR A 150 31.21 23.40 -14.06
N GLN A 151 32.29 24.15 -14.24
CA GLN A 151 33.65 23.59 -14.37
C GLN A 151 34.39 23.55 -13.01
N SER A 152 33.78 24.17 -12.01
CA SER A 152 34.35 24.45 -10.68
C SER A 152 33.24 24.60 -9.64
N LYS A 153 33.62 24.57 -8.36
CA LYS A 153 32.73 24.91 -7.24
C LYS A 153 32.29 26.38 -7.30
N GLU A 154 33.17 27.24 -7.79
CA GLU A 154 33.00 28.68 -7.91
C GLU A 154 31.88 29.03 -8.93
N ASP A 155 31.78 28.27 -10.03
CA ASP A 155 30.68 28.41 -11.00
C ASP A 155 29.32 28.07 -10.39
N LEU A 156 29.28 27.06 -9.50
CA LEU A 156 28.05 26.66 -8.80
C LEU A 156 27.65 27.72 -7.76
N GLU A 157 28.58 28.15 -6.90
CA GLU A 157 28.30 29.16 -5.87
C GLU A 157 27.85 30.49 -6.49
N LYS A 158 28.36 30.82 -7.69
CA LYS A 158 27.86 31.94 -8.50
C LYS A 158 26.39 31.78 -8.90
N ALA A 159 25.99 30.61 -9.43
CA ALA A 159 24.60 30.35 -9.83
C ALA A 159 23.65 30.22 -8.63
N LYS A 160 24.10 29.61 -7.52
CA LYS A 160 23.41 29.63 -6.23
C LYS A 160 23.11 31.06 -5.77
N LYS A 161 24.13 31.94 -5.81
CA LYS A 161 23.99 33.35 -5.45
C LYS A 161 23.07 34.13 -6.40
N GLU A 162 23.08 33.84 -7.70
CA GLU A 162 22.16 34.42 -8.68
C GLU A 162 20.67 34.12 -8.37
N HIS A 163 20.40 32.95 -7.78
CA HIS A 163 19.05 32.50 -7.43
C HIS A 163 18.70 32.55 -5.94
N GLY A 164 19.58 33.09 -5.09
CA GLY A 164 19.35 33.22 -3.65
C GLY A 164 19.43 31.91 -2.86
N ILE A 165 20.01 30.86 -3.42
CA ILE A 165 20.14 29.53 -2.80
C ILE A 165 21.32 29.55 -1.82
N THR A 166 21.04 29.55 -0.52
CA THR A 166 22.06 29.65 0.55
C THR A 166 22.51 28.29 1.13
N TYR A 167 22.11 27.20 0.50
CA TYR A 167 22.35 25.82 0.96
C TYR A 167 22.81 24.91 -0.19
N GLY A 168 23.12 23.65 0.13
CA GLY A 168 23.67 22.68 -0.82
C GLY A 168 25.13 22.94 -1.18
N GLU A 169 25.78 21.96 -1.80
CA GLU A 169 27.23 21.93 -2.02
C GLU A 169 27.61 21.36 -3.39
N TRP A 170 28.74 21.81 -3.94
CA TRP A 170 29.47 21.08 -4.98
C TRP A 170 30.12 19.84 -4.35
N VAL A 171 30.03 18.68 -5.01
CA VAL A 171 30.74 17.47 -4.59
C VAL A 171 31.92 17.17 -5.52
N ASN A 172 31.67 17.01 -6.82
CA ASN A 172 32.70 16.68 -7.81
C ASN A 172 32.27 17.13 -9.22
N ASP A 173 33.17 17.00 -10.20
CA ASP A 173 32.97 17.45 -11.59
C ASP A 173 31.67 16.91 -12.25
N LYS A 174 31.16 15.76 -11.77
CA LYS A 174 29.88 15.18 -12.20
C LYS A 174 28.71 15.61 -11.32
N VAL A 175 28.82 15.39 -10.01
CA VAL A 175 27.82 15.74 -8.99
C VAL A 175 28.01 17.21 -8.62
N ALA A 176 27.52 18.05 -9.53
CA ALA A 176 27.71 19.49 -9.48
C ALA A 176 26.93 20.14 -8.34
N TYR A 177 25.86 19.53 -7.84
CA TYR A 177 25.15 19.97 -6.63
C TYR A 177 24.63 18.76 -5.85
N TYR A 178 24.71 18.85 -4.53
CA TYR A 178 23.98 17.99 -3.61
C TYR A 178 23.27 18.82 -2.53
N HIS A 179 22.02 18.48 -2.21
CA HIS A 179 21.37 18.93 -0.99
C HIS A 179 20.39 17.87 -0.45
N ASP A 180 20.22 17.86 0.86
CA ASP A 180 19.23 17.07 1.58
C ASP A 180 18.18 18.02 2.18
N TYR A 181 16.93 17.85 1.74
CA TYR A 181 15.77 18.64 2.15
C TYR A 181 14.93 17.93 3.24
N SER A 182 15.35 16.75 3.70
CA SER A 182 14.70 15.95 4.77
C SER A 182 15.69 15.57 5.89
N LYS A 183 16.56 16.51 6.25
CA LYS A 183 17.60 16.37 7.31
C LYS A 183 17.06 16.13 8.72
N ASP A 184 15.79 16.48 8.98
CA ASP A 184 15.14 16.25 10.27
C ASP A 184 14.76 14.76 10.49
N GLY A 185 14.92 13.93 9.45
CA GLY A 185 14.75 12.48 9.53
C GLY A 185 15.79 11.83 10.45
N LYS A 186 15.32 11.01 11.39
CA LYS A 186 16.15 10.21 12.30
C LYS A 186 16.55 8.84 11.72
N THR A 187 15.98 8.51 10.56
CA THR A 187 16.26 7.35 9.73
C THR A 187 17.68 7.40 9.15
N ALA A 188 18.30 6.24 8.96
CA ALA A 188 19.50 6.15 8.13
C ALA A 188 19.13 6.45 6.67
N VAL A 189 19.97 7.21 5.98
CA VAL A 189 19.77 7.56 4.57
C VAL A 189 20.01 6.33 3.69
N ASP A 190 18.99 5.87 2.95
CA ASP A 190 19.24 4.91 1.88
C ASP A 190 20.15 5.53 0.80
N GLN A 191 21.07 4.73 0.30
CA GLN A 191 21.97 5.10 -0.80
C GLN A 191 21.86 4.14 -1.99
N GLU A 192 21.02 3.11 -1.93
CA GLU A 192 20.86 2.17 -3.04
C GLU A 192 19.98 2.75 -4.14
N HIS A 193 18.73 3.13 -3.82
CA HIS A 193 17.72 3.43 -4.83
C HIS A 193 18.07 4.65 -5.69
N GLY A 194 18.39 5.80 -5.07
CA GLY A 194 18.73 7.02 -5.81
C GLY A 194 20.04 6.94 -6.59
N THR A 195 20.99 6.12 -6.14
CA THR A 195 22.23 5.80 -6.90
C THR A 195 21.91 4.95 -8.14
N HIS A 196 21.00 3.99 -8.01
CA HIS A 196 20.55 3.11 -9.09
C HIS A 196 19.86 3.91 -10.19
N VAL A 197 18.89 4.74 -9.78
CA VAL A 197 18.15 5.69 -10.63
C VAL A 197 19.10 6.65 -11.35
N SER A 198 20.06 7.25 -10.63
CA SER A 198 21.05 8.18 -11.20
C SER A 198 21.97 7.50 -12.22
N GLY A 199 22.27 6.22 -12.04
CA GLY A 199 23.16 5.44 -12.92
C GLY A 199 22.53 5.18 -14.29
N ILE A 200 21.24 4.88 -14.33
CA ILE A 200 20.48 4.69 -15.58
C ILE A 200 20.40 6.01 -16.37
N LEU A 201 20.21 7.13 -15.67
CA LEU A 201 20.16 8.45 -16.30
C LEU A 201 21.54 8.90 -16.81
N SER A 202 22.58 8.80 -15.98
CA SER A 202 23.84 9.52 -16.22
C SER A 202 25.12 8.80 -15.74
N GLY A 203 25.07 7.52 -15.37
CA GLY A 203 26.27 6.75 -15.03
C GLY A 203 27.27 6.67 -16.19
N ASN A 204 28.56 6.75 -15.89
CA ASN A 204 29.64 6.81 -16.87
C ASN A 204 30.86 6.00 -16.41
N ALA A 205 30.65 4.71 -16.10
CA ALA A 205 31.65 3.87 -15.46
C ALA A 205 32.97 3.81 -16.26
N PRO A 206 34.14 3.85 -15.59
CA PRO A 206 35.45 3.77 -16.22
C PRO A 206 35.74 2.33 -16.71
N SER A 207 36.77 2.10 -17.53
CA SER A 207 37.10 0.73 -18.02
C SER A 207 37.75 -0.13 -16.92
N GLU A 208 38.28 0.54 -15.91
CA GLU A 208 38.87 0.07 -14.67
C GLU A 208 37.82 -0.51 -13.70
N THR A 209 36.52 -0.37 -14.00
CA THR A 209 35.42 -0.98 -13.23
C THR A 209 35.63 -2.47 -13.00
N LYS A 210 35.15 -2.99 -11.87
CA LYS A 210 35.17 -4.43 -11.57
C LYS A 210 34.18 -5.23 -12.42
N GLU A 211 33.15 -4.57 -12.94
CA GLU A 211 32.10 -5.21 -13.76
C GLU A 211 32.64 -5.80 -15.08
N PRO A 212 32.00 -6.85 -15.63
CA PRO A 212 32.32 -7.36 -16.95
C PRO A 212 31.99 -6.35 -18.07
N TYR A 213 30.95 -5.53 -17.86
CA TYR A 213 30.49 -4.50 -18.79
C TYR A 213 30.26 -3.18 -18.05
N ARG A 214 30.62 -2.06 -18.67
CA ARG A 214 30.53 -0.73 -18.06
C ARG A 214 29.09 -0.22 -18.04
N LEU A 215 28.66 0.37 -16.93
CA LEU A 215 27.44 1.16 -16.89
C LEU A 215 27.62 2.48 -17.67
N GLU A 216 26.91 2.60 -18.79
CA GLU A 216 26.73 3.87 -19.50
C GLU A 216 25.24 4.22 -19.56
N GLY A 217 24.84 5.24 -18.80
CA GLY A 217 23.49 5.76 -18.75
C GLY A 217 23.05 6.40 -20.08
N ALA A 218 21.86 7.00 -20.10
CA ALA A 218 21.36 7.65 -21.31
C ALA A 218 22.13 8.95 -21.65
N MET A 219 22.52 9.73 -20.64
CA MET A 219 23.29 10.98 -20.76
C MET A 219 24.58 10.94 -19.91
N PRO A 220 25.57 10.09 -20.25
CA PRO A 220 26.75 9.83 -19.41
C PRO A 220 27.68 11.05 -19.26
N GLU A 221 27.60 12.05 -20.13
CA GLU A 221 28.42 13.28 -20.07
C GLU A 221 27.63 14.50 -19.53
N ALA A 222 26.38 14.33 -19.08
CA ALA A 222 25.65 15.39 -18.36
C ALA A 222 26.09 15.49 -16.89
N GLN A 223 25.97 16.67 -16.28
CA GLN A 223 26.16 16.85 -14.84
C GLN A 223 24.88 16.53 -14.05
N LEU A 224 25.05 16.03 -12.83
CA LEU A 224 23.98 15.66 -11.90
C LEU A 224 23.81 16.72 -10.81
N LEU A 225 22.55 17.09 -10.54
CA LEU A 225 22.12 17.72 -9.28
C LEU A 225 21.35 16.66 -8.47
N LEU A 226 21.88 16.25 -7.32
CA LEU A 226 21.30 15.18 -6.49
C LEU A 226 20.56 15.78 -5.29
N MET A 227 19.25 15.58 -5.25
CA MET A 227 18.36 16.17 -4.25
C MET A 227 17.76 15.06 -3.37
N ARG A 228 18.20 14.93 -2.12
CA ARG A 228 17.57 13.98 -1.17
C ARG A 228 16.25 14.57 -0.66
N VAL A 229 15.16 13.81 -0.79
CA VAL A 229 13.85 14.11 -0.20
C VAL A 229 13.18 12.81 0.28
N GLU A 230 12.79 12.79 1.55
CA GLU A 230 12.19 11.62 2.24
C GLU A 230 10.98 12.05 3.10
N ILE A 231 10.03 11.13 3.32
CA ILE A 231 8.84 11.35 4.15
C ILE A 231 9.23 11.24 5.63
N VAL A 232 9.55 12.38 6.24
CA VAL A 232 9.93 12.49 7.67
C VAL A 232 8.82 13.06 8.56
N ASN A 233 7.77 13.61 7.95
CA ASN A 233 6.58 14.21 8.56
C ASN A 233 5.36 13.86 7.67
N GLY A 234 4.31 14.68 7.66
CA GLY A 234 3.15 14.48 6.79
C GLY A 234 3.46 14.62 5.29
N LEU A 235 2.62 13.99 4.46
CA LEU A 235 2.74 14.01 2.98
C LEU A 235 2.70 15.41 2.37
N ALA A 236 2.04 16.37 3.02
CA ALA A 236 2.03 17.77 2.60
C ALA A 236 3.41 18.43 2.73
N ASP A 237 4.18 18.12 3.77
CA ASP A 237 5.52 18.66 3.98
C ASP A 237 6.55 17.98 3.09
N TYR A 238 6.42 16.67 2.86
CA TYR A 238 7.15 15.98 1.80
C TYR A 238 6.94 16.64 0.43
N ALA A 239 5.70 17.00 0.11
CA ALA A 239 5.36 17.71 -1.13
C ALA A 239 5.92 19.13 -1.21
N ARG A 240 6.08 19.84 -0.08
CA ARG A 240 6.80 21.13 0.00
C ARG A 240 8.29 20.95 -0.25
N ASN A 241 8.90 19.93 0.37
CA ASN A 241 10.33 19.66 0.25
C ASN A 241 10.72 19.32 -1.20
N TYR A 242 9.97 18.44 -1.89
CA TYR A 242 10.25 18.19 -3.32
C TYR A 242 9.84 19.35 -4.23
N ALA A 243 8.86 20.18 -3.86
CA ALA A 243 8.54 21.42 -4.60
C ALA A 243 9.71 22.42 -4.59
N GLN A 244 10.42 22.54 -3.47
CA GLN A 244 11.63 23.36 -3.37
C GLN A 244 12.79 22.73 -4.15
N ALA A 245 13.01 21.42 -4.02
CA ALA A 245 14.02 20.71 -4.81
C ALA A 245 13.80 20.83 -6.34
N ILE A 246 12.55 20.81 -6.82
CA ILE A 246 12.20 21.12 -8.21
C ILE A 246 12.60 22.56 -8.56
N ARG A 247 12.22 23.54 -7.73
CA ARG A 247 12.51 24.96 -7.96
C ARG A 247 14.01 25.22 -8.06
N ASP A 248 14.79 24.61 -7.17
CA ASP A 248 16.25 24.75 -7.13
C ASP A 248 16.92 24.03 -8.31
N ALA A 249 16.44 22.85 -8.72
CA ALA A 249 16.92 22.18 -9.93
C ALA A 249 16.66 23.01 -11.21
N VAL A 250 15.48 23.63 -11.33
CA VAL A 250 15.14 24.53 -12.45
C VAL A 250 16.04 25.76 -12.45
N ASN A 251 16.24 26.39 -11.29
CA ASN A 251 17.09 27.57 -11.12
C ASN A 251 18.57 27.25 -11.42
N LEU A 252 19.10 26.16 -10.90
CA LEU A 252 20.46 25.67 -11.18
C LEU A 252 20.63 25.10 -12.61
N GLY A 253 19.62 25.24 -13.47
CA GLY A 253 19.75 25.05 -14.92
C GLY A 253 19.59 23.61 -15.43
N ALA A 254 19.00 22.71 -14.63
CA ALA A 254 18.66 21.37 -15.10
C ALA A 254 17.69 21.42 -16.30
N LYS A 255 17.92 20.59 -17.32
CA LYS A 255 17.01 20.42 -18.48
C LYS A 255 15.94 19.37 -18.22
N VAL A 256 16.26 18.38 -17.40
CA VAL A 256 15.36 17.30 -16.97
C VAL A 256 15.54 17.07 -15.48
N ILE A 257 14.43 16.81 -14.79
CA ILE A 257 14.35 16.39 -13.40
C ILE A 257 13.70 15.01 -13.39
N ASN A 258 14.39 14.00 -12.87
CA ASN A 258 13.83 12.68 -12.62
C ASN A 258 13.34 12.56 -11.17
N MET A 259 12.14 12.02 -10.99
CA MET A 259 11.51 11.77 -9.69
C MET A 259 11.03 10.31 -9.67
N SER A 260 11.90 9.38 -9.26
CA SER A 260 11.61 7.94 -9.28
C SER A 260 10.85 7.45 -8.04
N PHE A 261 10.00 8.31 -7.47
CA PHE A 261 9.20 8.04 -6.29
C PHE A 261 7.73 8.43 -6.51
N GLY A 262 6.85 7.91 -5.66
CA GLY A 262 5.46 8.32 -5.62
C GLY A 262 4.71 7.72 -4.44
N ASN A 263 3.54 8.30 -4.14
CA ASN A 263 2.61 7.78 -3.15
C ASN A 263 1.32 7.40 -3.87
N ALA A 264 1.03 6.10 -3.92
CA ALA A 264 -0.02 5.50 -4.75
C ALA A 264 -1.41 6.08 -4.46
N ALA A 265 -2.25 6.08 -5.49
CA ALA A 265 -3.63 6.59 -5.49
C ALA A 265 -3.86 8.05 -5.03
N LEU A 266 -2.86 8.80 -4.55
CA LEU A 266 -3.07 10.19 -4.13
C LEU A 266 -3.55 11.08 -5.29
N ALA A 267 -4.49 11.99 -4.99
CA ALA A 267 -5.05 12.90 -5.98
C ALA A 267 -4.17 14.16 -6.15
N TYR A 268 -3.86 14.53 -7.40
CA TYR A 268 -3.14 15.78 -7.71
C TYR A 268 -3.83 17.02 -7.12
N ALA A 269 -5.17 17.02 -7.08
CA ALA A 269 -5.98 18.07 -6.47
C ALA A 269 -5.60 18.36 -5.01
N ASN A 270 -5.13 17.35 -4.26
CA ASN A 270 -4.85 17.44 -2.82
C ASN A 270 -3.41 17.88 -2.51
N LEU A 271 -2.53 17.98 -3.51
CA LEU A 271 -1.17 18.50 -3.29
C LEU A 271 -1.19 19.96 -2.84
N PRO A 272 -0.20 20.41 -2.04
CA PRO A 272 -0.03 21.83 -1.75
C PRO A 272 0.12 22.67 -3.03
N ASP A 273 -0.39 23.89 -3.01
CA ASP A 273 -0.47 24.75 -4.19
C ASP A 273 0.93 25.23 -4.65
N GLU A 274 1.84 25.41 -3.70
CA GLU A 274 3.28 25.60 -3.90
C GLU A 274 3.93 24.46 -4.69
N THR A 275 3.44 23.21 -4.54
CA THR A 275 3.90 22.03 -5.28
C THR A 275 3.36 22.02 -6.70
N LYS A 276 2.07 22.31 -6.89
CA LYS A 276 1.44 22.49 -8.21
C LYS A 276 2.20 23.55 -9.03
N LYS A 277 2.44 24.71 -8.42
CA LYS A 277 3.24 25.82 -8.95
C LYS A 277 4.71 25.48 -9.22
N ALA A 278 5.29 24.45 -8.58
CA ALA A 278 6.65 24.01 -8.88
C ALA A 278 6.72 23.23 -10.20
N PHE A 279 5.76 22.33 -10.45
CA PHE A 279 5.66 21.63 -11.75
C PHE A 279 5.41 22.60 -12.90
N ASP A 280 4.50 23.56 -12.72
CA ASP A 280 4.21 24.58 -13.74
C ASP A 280 5.40 25.52 -13.97
N TYR A 281 6.17 25.85 -12.93
CA TYR A 281 7.39 26.63 -13.06
C TYR A 281 8.44 25.91 -13.92
N ALA A 282 8.67 24.61 -13.67
CA ALA A 282 9.57 23.80 -14.49
C ALA A 282 9.12 23.76 -15.96
N LYS A 283 7.83 23.47 -16.21
CA LYS A 283 7.25 23.48 -17.57
C LYS A 283 7.47 24.83 -18.26
N SER A 284 7.20 25.95 -17.58
CA SER A 284 7.37 27.31 -18.13
C SER A 284 8.82 27.64 -18.52
N LYS A 285 9.80 26.98 -17.89
CA LYS A 285 11.24 27.13 -18.16
C LYS A 285 11.76 26.14 -19.22
N GLY A 286 10.91 25.24 -19.72
CA GLY A 286 11.31 24.17 -20.64
C GLY A 286 12.07 23.03 -19.96
N VAL A 287 11.89 22.85 -18.64
CA VAL A 287 12.49 21.77 -17.87
C VAL A 287 11.52 20.60 -17.82
N SER A 288 11.93 19.44 -18.32
CA SER A 288 11.13 18.22 -18.25
C SER A 288 11.11 17.67 -16.83
N ILE A 289 9.95 17.21 -16.37
CA ILE A 289 9.83 16.43 -15.13
C ILE A 289 9.33 15.03 -15.52
N VAL A 290 10.09 14.00 -15.17
CA VAL A 290 9.78 12.60 -15.48
C VAL A 290 9.56 11.85 -14.16
N THR A 291 8.46 11.11 -14.10
CA THR A 291 7.96 10.46 -12.87
C THR A 291 7.70 8.97 -13.09
N SER A 292 8.11 8.13 -12.15
CA SER A 292 7.71 6.71 -12.13
C SER A 292 6.19 6.57 -11.89
N ALA A 293 5.53 5.59 -12.52
CA ALA A 293 4.09 5.41 -12.35
C ALA A 293 3.67 4.83 -10.97
N GLY A 294 4.58 4.10 -10.31
CA GLY A 294 4.33 3.28 -9.13
C GLY A 294 4.45 1.77 -9.44
N ASN A 295 4.56 0.95 -8.41
CA ASN A 295 4.76 -0.50 -8.52
C ASN A 295 3.65 -1.31 -7.79
N ASP A 296 2.45 -0.73 -7.73
CA ASP A 296 1.32 -1.16 -6.92
C ASP A 296 0.27 -1.95 -7.74
N SER A 297 0.51 -2.16 -9.04
CA SER A 297 -0.43 -2.76 -10.01
C SER A 297 -1.75 -2.01 -10.13
N SER A 298 -2.74 -2.36 -9.31
CA SER A 298 -4.13 -1.93 -9.35
C SER A 298 -4.71 -2.05 -7.94
N PHE A 299 -5.97 -1.69 -7.76
CA PHE A 299 -6.72 -2.13 -6.58
C PHE A 299 -6.58 -3.66 -6.40
N GLY A 300 -6.25 -4.10 -5.18
CA GLY A 300 -5.85 -5.47 -4.84
C GLY A 300 -4.35 -5.77 -4.88
N GLY A 301 -3.54 -4.85 -5.42
CA GLY A 301 -2.08 -4.95 -5.44
C GLY A 301 -1.49 -5.96 -6.44
N LYS A 302 -0.22 -6.31 -6.20
CA LYS A 302 0.56 -7.24 -7.04
C LYS A 302 0.09 -8.71 -6.98
N THR A 303 -0.72 -9.07 -5.98
CA THR A 303 -1.14 -10.46 -5.69
C THR A 303 -2.61 -10.77 -6.04
N ARG A 304 -3.51 -9.79 -6.03
CA ARG A 304 -4.95 -9.98 -6.33
C ARG A 304 -5.35 -9.38 -7.67
N LEU A 305 -6.61 -9.61 -8.07
CA LEU A 305 -7.23 -9.02 -9.27
C LEU A 305 -8.49 -8.23 -8.86
N PRO A 306 -8.74 -7.01 -9.37
CA PRO A 306 -9.90 -6.22 -8.97
C PRO A 306 -11.21 -6.84 -9.51
N LEU A 307 -12.32 -6.64 -8.80
CA LEU A 307 -13.64 -7.11 -9.22
C LEU A 307 -14.16 -6.36 -10.44
N ALA A 308 -14.80 -7.06 -11.37
CA ALA A 308 -15.37 -6.52 -12.61
C ALA A 308 -16.49 -5.48 -12.38
N ASP A 309 -17.05 -5.45 -11.15
CA ASP A 309 -17.98 -4.42 -10.68
C ASP A 309 -17.31 -3.07 -10.39
N HIS A 310 -15.98 -3.01 -10.29
CA HIS A 310 -15.23 -1.87 -9.76
C HIS A 310 -14.14 -1.41 -10.75
N PRO A 311 -14.51 -0.84 -11.91
CA PRO A 311 -13.58 -0.48 -12.98
C PRO A 311 -12.63 0.66 -12.64
N ASP A 312 -12.92 1.50 -11.64
CA ASP A 312 -11.95 2.48 -11.13
C ASP A 312 -10.91 1.78 -10.22
N TYR A 313 -10.12 0.90 -10.80
CA TYR A 313 -9.06 0.15 -10.12
C TYR A 313 -7.68 0.82 -10.20
N GLY A 314 -7.60 2.03 -10.76
CA GLY A 314 -6.35 2.77 -10.94
C GLY A 314 -5.66 3.17 -9.64
N VAL A 315 -4.32 3.20 -9.66
CA VAL A 315 -3.46 3.46 -8.49
C VAL A 315 -2.27 4.39 -8.77
N VAL A 316 -2.13 4.94 -9.99
CA VAL A 316 -1.13 6.00 -10.25
C VAL A 316 -1.36 7.18 -9.32
N GLY A 317 -0.35 7.50 -8.51
CA GLY A 317 -0.41 8.50 -7.45
C GLY A 317 0.38 9.78 -7.73
N THR A 318 0.69 10.56 -6.70
CA THR A 318 1.49 11.79 -6.82
C THR A 318 2.96 11.53 -6.51
N PRO A 319 3.94 12.17 -7.20
CA PRO A 319 3.80 13.30 -8.13
C PRO A 319 3.26 12.94 -9.53
N ALA A 320 3.28 11.65 -9.89
CA ALA A 320 3.00 11.15 -11.24
C ALA A 320 1.61 11.49 -11.83
N ALA A 321 0.62 11.86 -11.01
CA ALA A 321 -0.70 12.31 -11.43
C ALA A 321 -0.69 13.72 -12.08
N ALA A 322 0.35 14.53 -11.87
CA ALA A 322 0.45 15.86 -12.48
C ALA A 322 0.61 15.77 -14.02
N ASP A 323 -0.29 16.36 -14.80
CA ASP A 323 -0.27 16.22 -16.27
C ASP A 323 0.96 16.85 -16.95
N SER A 324 1.57 17.86 -16.32
CA SER A 324 2.81 18.49 -16.74
C SER A 324 4.02 17.54 -16.68
N THR A 325 3.99 16.48 -15.86
CA THR A 325 5.05 15.45 -15.84
C THR A 325 4.87 14.43 -16.96
N LEU A 326 5.94 13.75 -17.34
CA LEU A 326 5.90 12.55 -18.18
C LEU A 326 5.95 11.30 -17.30
N THR A 327 4.85 10.58 -17.19
CA THR A 327 4.74 9.41 -16.30
C THR A 327 5.08 8.11 -17.02
N VAL A 328 5.96 7.31 -16.42
CA VAL A 328 6.59 6.16 -17.06
C VAL A 328 6.21 4.85 -16.38
N ALA A 329 5.61 3.95 -17.16
CA ALA A 329 5.34 2.55 -16.81
C ALA A 329 6.51 1.62 -17.15
N SER A 330 6.50 0.41 -16.59
CA SER A 330 7.55 -0.60 -16.76
C SER A 330 7.10 -1.73 -17.69
N TYR A 331 8.00 -2.17 -18.57
CA TYR A 331 7.86 -3.40 -19.34
C TYR A 331 9.16 -4.20 -19.39
N SER A 332 9.04 -5.50 -19.72
CA SER A 332 10.16 -6.34 -20.14
C SER A 332 10.29 -6.32 -21.65
N PRO A 333 11.47 -6.03 -22.24
CA PRO A 333 11.78 -6.39 -23.62
C PRO A 333 11.75 -7.91 -23.86
N ASP A 334 11.84 -8.30 -25.14
CA ASP A 334 11.97 -9.69 -25.61
C ASP A 334 13.30 -10.36 -25.20
N LYS A 335 14.31 -9.58 -24.82
CA LYS A 335 15.65 -10.03 -24.43
C LYS A 335 16.32 -9.10 -23.42
N GLN A 336 17.07 -9.66 -22.48
CA GLN A 336 17.71 -8.95 -21.37
C GLN A 336 19.15 -9.46 -21.16
N LEU A 337 20.06 -8.55 -20.79
CA LEU A 337 21.38 -8.90 -20.26
C LEU A 337 21.20 -9.47 -18.84
N THR A 338 21.54 -10.73 -18.66
CA THR A 338 21.23 -11.51 -17.45
C THR A 338 22.42 -12.38 -17.05
N GLU A 339 22.52 -12.69 -15.75
CA GLU A 339 23.30 -13.86 -15.34
C GLU A 339 22.66 -15.12 -15.91
N THR A 340 23.47 -16.16 -16.12
CA THR A 340 23.03 -17.41 -16.73
C THR A 340 23.52 -18.62 -15.95
N ALA A 341 22.79 -19.71 -16.10
CA ALA A 341 23.25 -21.04 -15.70
C ALA A 341 23.16 -22.00 -16.90
N THR A 342 24.06 -22.98 -16.94
CA THR A 342 24.14 -24.03 -17.96
C THR A 342 23.79 -25.39 -17.36
N VAL A 343 22.95 -26.15 -18.06
CA VAL A 343 22.63 -27.56 -17.78
C VAL A 343 22.85 -28.39 -19.04
N LYS A 344 23.25 -29.67 -18.91
CA LYS A 344 23.21 -30.62 -20.03
C LYS A 344 21.84 -31.26 -20.15
N THR A 345 21.16 -31.10 -21.29
CA THR A 345 19.86 -31.72 -21.54
C THR A 345 19.98 -33.23 -21.81
N ALA A 346 18.84 -33.93 -21.85
CA ALA A 346 18.80 -35.38 -22.08
C ALA A 346 19.48 -35.83 -23.40
N ASP A 347 19.52 -34.96 -24.41
CA ASP A 347 20.22 -35.13 -25.69
C ASP A 347 21.68 -34.63 -25.67
N GLN A 348 22.23 -34.36 -24.48
CA GLN A 348 23.62 -33.94 -24.22
C GLN A 348 24.05 -32.58 -24.79
N GLN A 349 23.08 -31.76 -25.25
CA GLN A 349 23.33 -30.36 -25.59
C GLN A 349 23.49 -29.49 -24.34
N ASP A 350 24.34 -28.46 -24.43
CA ASP A 350 24.49 -27.46 -23.37
C ASP A 350 23.38 -26.40 -23.49
N LYS A 351 22.54 -26.30 -22.47
CA LYS A 351 21.38 -25.41 -22.42
C LYS A 351 21.62 -24.29 -21.41
N GLU A 352 21.80 -23.07 -21.91
CA GLU A 352 21.81 -21.85 -21.09
C GLU A 352 20.38 -21.37 -20.78
N MET A 353 20.17 -20.91 -19.55
CA MET A 353 18.93 -20.30 -19.06
C MET A 353 19.23 -19.01 -18.27
N PRO A 354 18.31 -18.03 -18.26
CA PRO A 354 18.43 -16.83 -17.42
C PRO A 354 18.28 -17.20 -15.94
N VAL A 355 19.09 -16.58 -15.07
CA VAL A 355 18.93 -16.64 -13.62
C VAL A 355 18.97 -15.22 -13.03
N LEU A 356 18.15 -14.98 -12.00
CA LEU A 356 18.26 -13.80 -11.14
C LEU A 356 18.69 -14.25 -9.75
N SER A 357 19.94 -13.97 -9.38
CA SER A 357 20.60 -14.48 -8.17
C SER A 357 20.54 -13.49 -7.01
N THR A 358 19.96 -13.92 -5.87
CA THR A 358 20.21 -13.32 -4.55
C THR A 358 21.37 -14.07 -3.89
N ASN A 359 22.30 -13.33 -3.29
CA ASN A 359 23.65 -13.81 -2.92
C ASN A 359 24.40 -14.40 -4.14
N ARG A 360 25.52 -15.11 -3.93
CA ARG A 360 26.39 -15.60 -5.02
C ARG A 360 26.55 -17.12 -4.97
N PHE A 361 26.26 -17.78 -6.08
CA PHE A 361 26.76 -19.13 -6.35
C PHE A 361 28.25 -19.05 -6.75
N GLU A 362 29.03 -20.10 -6.51
CA GLU A 362 30.43 -20.16 -6.97
C GLU A 362 30.45 -20.26 -8.50
N PRO A 363 31.05 -19.30 -9.22
CA PRO A 363 31.02 -19.29 -10.68
C PRO A 363 31.83 -20.45 -11.26
N ASN A 364 31.32 -21.05 -12.33
CA ASN A 364 31.87 -22.20 -13.04
C ASN A 364 31.94 -23.50 -12.23
N LYS A 365 31.38 -23.54 -11.01
CA LYS A 365 31.21 -24.76 -10.23
C LYS A 365 29.98 -25.54 -10.69
N ALA A 366 30.16 -26.83 -10.91
CA ALA A 366 29.06 -27.77 -11.10
C ALA A 366 28.43 -28.10 -9.73
N TYR A 367 27.13 -27.83 -9.61
CA TYR A 367 26.30 -28.20 -8.45
C TYR A 367 25.29 -29.26 -8.87
N ASP A 368 25.18 -30.34 -8.11
CA ASP A 368 24.01 -31.22 -8.21
C ASP A 368 22.78 -30.54 -7.60
N TYR A 369 21.59 -30.88 -8.08
CA TYR A 369 20.32 -30.39 -7.56
C TYR A 369 19.28 -31.50 -7.38
N ALA A 370 18.32 -31.27 -6.48
CA ALA A 370 17.19 -32.17 -6.24
C ALA A 370 15.87 -31.39 -6.23
N TYR A 371 14.82 -31.97 -6.80
CA TYR A 371 13.48 -31.37 -6.84
C TYR A 371 12.76 -31.56 -5.51
N ALA A 372 12.23 -30.47 -4.96
CA ALA A 372 11.64 -30.41 -3.62
C ALA A 372 10.22 -29.80 -3.63
N ASN A 373 9.39 -30.24 -4.58
CA ASN A 373 7.98 -29.82 -4.72
C ASN A 373 7.80 -28.30 -4.58
N ARG A 374 6.99 -27.86 -3.61
CA ARG A 374 6.80 -26.45 -3.23
C ARG A 374 7.53 -26.10 -1.92
N GLY A 375 8.36 -27.00 -1.40
CA GLY A 375 9.24 -26.76 -0.25
C GLY A 375 8.53 -26.50 1.07
N MET A 376 7.36 -27.14 1.28
CA MET A 376 6.48 -26.89 2.42
C MET A 376 6.69 -27.86 3.58
N LYS A 377 7.15 -29.08 3.29
CA LYS A 377 7.27 -30.17 4.26
C LYS A 377 8.70 -30.72 4.25
N GLU A 378 9.18 -31.26 5.37
CA GLU A 378 10.55 -31.78 5.45
C GLU A 378 10.81 -32.95 4.48
N ASP A 379 9.78 -33.77 4.19
CA ASP A 379 9.87 -34.84 3.18
C ASP A 379 10.07 -34.34 1.74
N ASP A 380 9.71 -33.08 1.44
CA ASP A 380 10.04 -32.46 0.14
C ASP A 380 11.56 -32.36 -0.05
N PHE A 381 12.33 -32.24 1.05
CA PHE A 381 13.76 -31.92 1.02
C PHE A 381 14.70 -33.11 1.28
N LYS A 382 14.19 -34.34 1.43
CA LYS A 382 14.98 -35.53 1.83
C LYS A 382 16.28 -35.76 1.05
N ASP A 383 16.32 -35.37 -0.23
CA ASP A 383 17.47 -35.57 -1.12
C ASP A 383 18.35 -34.32 -1.36
N VAL A 384 18.06 -33.15 -0.74
CA VAL A 384 18.74 -31.88 -1.07
C VAL A 384 20.07 -31.66 -0.35
N LYS A 385 20.42 -32.49 0.65
CA LYS A 385 21.61 -32.28 1.48
C LYS A 385 22.89 -32.26 0.65
N GLY A 386 23.63 -31.15 0.70
CA GLY A 386 24.84 -30.92 -0.11
C GLY A 386 24.58 -30.50 -1.56
N LYS A 387 23.31 -30.30 -1.96
CA LYS A 387 22.85 -30.00 -3.32
C LYS A 387 22.06 -28.68 -3.35
N ILE A 388 21.70 -28.23 -4.54
CA ILE A 388 20.72 -27.14 -4.71
C ILE A 388 19.29 -27.71 -4.61
N ALA A 389 18.41 -27.04 -3.87
CA ALA A 389 16.98 -27.38 -3.82
C ALA A 389 16.23 -26.68 -4.97
N LEU A 390 15.59 -27.43 -5.86
CA LEU A 390 14.72 -26.92 -6.94
C LEU A 390 13.26 -26.91 -6.48
N ILE A 391 12.67 -25.73 -6.32
CA ILE A 391 11.38 -25.51 -5.64
C ILE A 391 10.42 -24.72 -6.55
N GLU A 392 9.14 -25.10 -6.58
CA GLU A 392 8.09 -24.36 -7.27
C GLU A 392 7.50 -23.23 -6.40
N ARG A 393 7.22 -22.08 -7.00
CA ARG A 393 6.63 -20.89 -6.36
C ARG A 393 5.21 -21.13 -5.80
N GLY A 394 4.85 -20.39 -4.75
CA GLY A 394 3.50 -20.31 -4.17
C GLY A 394 3.20 -21.26 -3.01
N ASP A 395 1.96 -21.21 -2.51
CA ASP A 395 1.46 -21.71 -1.21
C ASP A 395 2.09 -21.05 0.03
N ILE A 396 3.42 -20.96 0.06
CA ILE A 396 4.19 -20.30 1.12
C ILE A 396 5.16 -19.27 0.53
N ASP A 397 5.69 -18.41 1.40
CA ASP A 397 6.61 -17.34 1.01
C ASP A 397 7.98 -17.87 0.54
N PHE A 398 8.67 -17.02 -0.23
CA PHE A 398 10.05 -17.32 -0.64
C PHE A 398 11.00 -17.44 0.56
N LYS A 399 10.79 -16.66 1.64
CA LYS A 399 11.59 -16.74 2.88
C LYS A 399 11.54 -18.17 3.46
N ASP A 400 10.34 -18.73 3.56
CA ASP A 400 10.11 -20.05 4.14
C ASP A 400 10.66 -21.18 3.26
N LYS A 401 10.48 -21.10 1.93
CA LYS A 401 11.06 -22.07 0.98
C LYS A 401 12.59 -22.15 1.12
N ILE A 402 13.25 -21.00 1.23
CA ILE A 402 14.71 -20.91 1.35
C ILE A 402 15.16 -21.33 2.75
N ALA A 403 14.43 -20.95 3.81
CA ALA A 403 14.70 -21.39 5.18
C ALA A 403 14.56 -22.91 5.36
N ASN A 404 13.52 -23.52 4.78
CA ASN A 404 13.32 -24.97 4.81
C ASN A 404 14.42 -25.72 4.05
N ALA A 405 14.83 -25.22 2.87
CA ALA A 405 15.98 -25.76 2.13
C ALA A 405 17.28 -25.68 2.94
N LYS A 406 17.53 -24.55 3.61
CA LYS A 406 18.68 -24.35 4.50
C LYS A 406 18.65 -25.29 5.70
N LYS A 407 17.48 -25.50 6.32
CA LYS A 407 17.28 -26.45 7.42
C LYS A 407 17.60 -27.90 7.01
N ALA A 408 17.27 -28.28 5.78
CA ALA A 408 17.60 -29.59 5.20
C ALA A 408 19.06 -29.73 4.73
N GLY A 409 19.87 -28.67 4.81
CA GLY A 409 21.28 -28.68 4.41
C GLY A 409 21.51 -28.57 2.90
N ALA A 410 20.61 -27.92 2.15
CA ALA A 410 20.91 -27.48 0.79
C ALA A 410 22.06 -26.46 0.80
N VAL A 411 22.86 -26.43 -0.28
CA VAL A 411 23.95 -25.45 -0.48
C VAL A 411 23.55 -24.28 -1.37
N GLY A 412 22.30 -24.29 -1.84
CA GLY A 412 21.70 -23.24 -2.66
C GLY A 412 20.24 -23.57 -2.99
N VAL A 413 19.53 -22.63 -3.59
CA VAL A 413 18.11 -22.78 -3.95
C VAL A 413 17.86 -22.27 -5.38
N LEU A 414 17.09 -23.01 -6.16
CA LEU A 414 16.50 -22.57 -7.42
C LEU A 414 14.98 -22.53 -7.25
N ILE A 415 14.38 -21.35 -7.26
CA ILE A 415 12.92 -21.21 -7.23
C ILE A 415 12.42 -20.94 -8.65
N TYR A 416 11.54 -21.80 -9.15
CA TYR A 416 10.95 -21.65 -10.47
C TYR A 416 9.51 -21.13 -10.41
N ASP A 417 9.16 -20.32 -11.41
CA ASP A 417 7.86 -19.67 -11.45
C ASP A 417 6.70 -20.67 -11.61
N ASN A 418 5.58 -20.38 -10.94
CA ASN A 418 4.31 -21.08 -11.15
C ASN A 418 3.45 -20.41 -12.25
N GLN A 419 3.91 -19.29 -12.83
CA GLN A 419 3.23 -18.57 -13.89
C GLN A 419 3.91 -18.77 -15.26
N ASP A 420 3.11 -19.06 -16.30
CA ASP A 420 3.58 -19.07 -17.69
C ASP A 420 3.76 -17.65 -18.22
N LYS A 421 4.86 -17.42 -18.95
CA LYS A 421 5.34 -16.07 -19.33
C LYS A 421 5.33 -15.06 -18.17
N GLY A 422 5.80 -15.52 -17.01
CA GLY A 422 6.10 -14.69 -15.85
C GLY A 422 7.39 -13.88 -15.99
N PHE A 423 7.77 -13.20 -14.91
CA PHE A 423 8.96 -12.35 -14.82
C PHE A 423 9.91 -12.91 -13.76
N PRO A 424 11.22 -12.63 -13.83
CA PRO A 424 12.11 -12.83 -12.70
C PRO A 424 11.61 -12.09 -11.45
N ILE A 425 11.84 -12.69 -10.28
CA ILE A 425 11.50 -12.11 -8.98
C ILE A 425 12.73 -12.21 -8.10
N GLU A 426 13.15 -11.07 -7.54
CA GLU A 426 14.24 -11.03 -6.57
C GLU A 426 13.85 -11.82 -5.32
N LEU A 427 14.70 -12.77 -4.93
CA LEU A 427 14.46 -13.63 -3.78
C LEU A 427 14.97 -12.95 -2.49
N PRO A 428 14.33 -13.14 -1.33
CA PRO A 428 14.79 -12.54 -0.08
C PRO A 428 16.14 -13.14 0.35
N ASN A 429 17.01 -12.32 0.92
CA ASN A 429 18.28 -12.78 1.47
C ASN A 429 18.06 -13.50 2.81
N VAL A 430 17.92 -14.83 2.76
CA VAL A 430 17.77 -15.67 3.95
C VAL A 430 19.12 -16.21 4.39
N ASP A 431 19.78 -15.47 5.30
CA ASP A 431 21.03 -15.86 5.94
C ASP A 431 22.12 -16.31 4.93
N GLN A 432 22.40 -15.43 3.97
CA GLN A 432 23.41 -15.57 2.90
C GLN A 432 23.24 -16.76 1.95
N MET A 433 22.13 -17.50 2.01
CA MET A 433 21.85 -18.62 1.12
C MET A 433 21.86 -18.19 -0.37
N PRO A 434 22.68 -18.81 -1.24
CA PRO A 434 22.60 -18.59 -2.69
C PRO A 434 21.23 -19.04 -3.21
N ALA A 435 20.44 -18.11 -3.72
CA ALA A 435 19.07 -18.37 -4.15
C ALA A 435 18.81 -17.69 -5.50
N ALA A 436 18.48 -18.46 -6.54
CA ALA A 436 18.21 -17.93 -7.87
C ALA A 436 16.77 -18.19 -8.33
N PHE A 437 16.14 -17.19 -8.95
CA PHE A 437 14.84 -17.33 -9.60
C PHE A 437 14.99 -17.68 -11.09
N ILE A 438 14.15 -18.59 -11.57
CA ILE A 438 14.11 -19.03 -12.98
C ILE A 438 12.67 -19.14 -13.52
N SER A 439 12.52 -19.18 -14.84
CA SER A 439 11.20 -19.29 -15.46
C SER A 439 10.53 -20.65 -15.19
N ARG A 440 9.20 -20.68 -15.27
CA ARG A 440 8.41 -21.93 -15.23
C ARG A 440 8.94 -22.99 -16.20
N LYS A 441 9.27 -22.57 -17.43
CA LYS A 441 9.74 -23.46 -18.51
C LYS A 441 11.11 -24.06 -18.19
N ASP A 442 12.03 -23.26 -17.65
CA ASP A 442 13.38 -23.72 -17.31
C ASP A 442 13.36 -24.58 -16.03
N GLY A 443 12.50 -24.25 -15.06
CA GLY A 443 12.29 -25.07 -13.87
C GLY A 443 11.68 -26.44 -14.16
N LEU A 444 10.68 -26.51 -15.05
CA LEU A 444 10.13 -27.78 -15.53
C LEU A 444 11.16 -28.58 -16.34
N LEU A 445 12.02 -27.91 -17.13
CA LEU A 445 13.15 -28.57 -17.80
C LEU A 445 14.10 -29.21 -16.77
N LEU A 446 14.54 -28.47 -15.74
CA LEU A 446 15.39 -29.02 -14.68
C LEU A 446 14.69 -30.15 -13.89
N LYS A 447 13.40 -30.02 -13.61
CA LYS A 447 12.59 -31.03 -12.91
C LYS A 447 12.63 -32.37 -13.63
N GLU A 448 12.43 -32.39 -14.95
CA GLU A 448 12.42 -33.63 -15.74
C GLU A 448 13.81 -34.06 -16.27
N ASN A 449 14.84 -33.20 -16.20
CA ASN A 449 16.16 -33.52 -16.77
C ASN A 449 16.83 -34.72 -16.06
N PRO A 450 17.37 -35.73 -16.78
CA PRO A 450 18.01 -36.89 -16.14
C PRO A 450 19.35 -36.54 -15.49
N GLN A 451 20.13 -35.63 -16.08
CA GLN A 451 21.41 -35.18 -15.53
C GLN A 451 21.18 -33.97 -14.61
N LYS A 452 20.99 -34.22 -13.31
CA LYS A 452 20.63 -33.17 -12.34
C LYS A 452 21.83 -32.39 -11.79
N THR A 453 22.63 -31.85 -12.71
CA THR A 453 23.81 -31.02 -12.42
C THR A 453 23.72 -29.71 -13.20
N ILE A 454 23.98 -28.57 -12.56
CA ILE A 454 23.87 -27.21 -13.11
C ILE A 454 25.11 -26.38 -12.76
N THR A 455 25.52 -25.48 -13.66
CA THR A 455 26.70 -24.62 -13.48
C THR A 455 26.35 -23.16 -13.69
N PHE A 456 26.67 -22.27 -12.75
CA PHE A 456 26.43 -20.83 -12.87
C PHE A 456 27.58 -20.15 -13.61
N ASN A 457 27.29 -19.29 -14.59
CA ASN A 457 28.31 -18.67 -15.44
C ASN A 457 28.79 -17.33 -14.88
N ALA A 458 30.09 -17.06 -14.93
CA ALA A 458 30.66 -15.79 -14.43
C ALA A 458 30.30 -14.55 -15.26
N THR A 459 30.08 -14.72 -16.57
CA THR A 459 29.87 -13.62 -17.53
C THR A 459 28.40 -13.56 -17.94
N PRO A 460 27.67 -12.46 -17.67
CA PRO A 460 26.29 -12.33 -18.08
C PRO A 460 26.16 -12.19 -19.61
N LYS A 461 25.01 -12.63 -20.16
CA LYS A 461 24.73 -12.67 -21.60
C LYS A 461 23.36 -12.10 -21.91
N VAL A 462 23.15 -11.68 -23.15
CA VAL A 462 21.81 -11.31 -23.63
C VAL A 462 21.05 -12.58 -24.02
N LEU A 463 20.04 -12.94 -23.22
CA LEU A 463 19.14 -14.07 -23.49
C LEU A 463 17.70 -13.57 -23.73
N PRO A 464 16.86 -14.35 -24.44
CA PRO A 464 15.43 -14.05 -24.54
C PRO A 464 14.76 -14.11 -23.15
N THR A 465 13.80 -13.24 -22.90
CA THR A 465 13.03 -13.20 -21.65
C THR A 465 11.89 -14.22 -21.66
N ALA A 466 11.60 -14.81 -20.51
CA ALA A 466 10.49 -15.77 -20.38
C ALA A 466 9.11 -15.13 -20.62
N SER A 467 8.97 -13.84 -20.28
CA SER A 467 7.76 -13.04 -20.53
C SER A 467 7.52 -12.72 -22.00
N GLY A 468 8.57 -12.70 -22.83
CA GLY A 468 8.58 -11.92 -24.07
C GLY A 468 8.40 -10.42 -23.80
N THR A 469 8.01 -9.67 -24.83
CA THR A 469 7.65 -8.25 -24.69
C THR A 469 6.32 -8.11 -23.95
N LYS A 470 6.37 -7.73 -22.66
CA LYS A 470 5.20 -7.73 -21.76
C LYS A 470 5.32 -6.66 -20.68
N LEU A 471 4.24 -5.95 -20.36
CA LEU A 471 4.26 -4.96 -19.27
C LEU A 471 4.40 -5.61 -17.91
N SER A 472 5.23 -5.02 -17.04
CA SER A 472 5.53 -5.55 -15.70
C SER A 472 4.25 -5.65 -14.87
N ARG A 473 4.01 -6.82 -14.25
CA ARG A 473 2.81 -7.03 -13.41
C ARG A 473 2.68 -5.97 -12.32
N PHE A 474 3.78 -5.52 -11.73
CA PHE A 474 3.77 -4.47 -10.69
C PHE A 474 3.43 -3.06 -11.23
N SER A 475 3.61 -2.75 -12.52
CA SER A 475 3.52 -1.36 -13.00
C SER A 475 2.13 -0.78 -12.74
N SER A 476 2.06 0.33 -12.00
CA SER A 476 0.80 0.95 -11.57
C SER A 476 -0.05 1.41 -12.75
N TRP A 477 -1.33 0.99 -12.74
CA TRP A 477 -2.33 1.32 -13.75
C TRP A 477 -3.05 2.63 -13.43
N GLY A 478 -3.46 3.32 -14.49
CA GLY A 478 -4.44 4.41 -14.42
C GLY A 478 -5.89 3.92 -14.27
N LEU A 479 -6.86 4.83 -14.15
CA LEU A 479 -6.71 6.28 -14.21
C LEU A 479 -6.13 6.85 -12.90
N THR A 480 -5.80 8.14 -12.90
CA THR A 480 -5.55 8.90 -11.65
C THR A 480 -6.85 9.08 -10.86
N ALA A 481 -6.77 9.40 -9.58
CA ALA A 481 -7.94 9.52 -8.69
C ALA A 481 -9.00 10.55 -9.12
N ASP A 482 -8.64 11.55 -9.94
CA ASP A 482 -9.58 12.52 -10.52
C ASP A 482 -10.06 12.15 -11.94
N GLY A 483 -9.54 11.06 -12.52
CA GLY A 483 -9.96 10.49 -13.80
C GLY A 483 -9.04 10.80 -14.99
N ASN A 484 -7.88 11.43 -14.79
CA ASN A 484 -6.96 11.73 -15.90
C ASN A 484 -6.16 10.50 -16.36
N ILE A 485 -5.87 10.47 -17.66
CA ILE A 485 -5.04 9.42 -18.29
C ILE A 485 -3.58 9.58 -17.85
N LYS A 486 -3.13 8.59 -17.08
CA LYS A 486 -1.73 8.23 -16.79
C LYS A 486 -1.65 6.69 -16.80
N PRO A 487 -0.48 6.06 -17.00
CA PRO A 487 0.82 6.64 -17.36
C PRO A 487 0.80 7.32 -18.73
N ASP A 488 1.85 8.07 -19.08
CA ASP A 488 1.97 8.72 -20.40
C ASP A 488 2.71 7.83 -21.42
N ILE A 489 3.68 7.02 -20.96
CA ILE A 489 4.55 6.16 -21.80
C ILE A 489 5.09 4.97 -20.99
N ALA A 490 5.68 3.96 -21.63
CA ALA A 490 6.36 2.84 -20.99
C ALA A 490 7.85 2.73 -21.39
N ALA A 491 8.69 2.23 -20.49
CA ALA A 491 10.12 1.97 -20.73
C ALA A 491 10.61 0.70 -20.01
N PRO A 492 11.72 0.08 -20.43
CA PRO A 492 12.31 -1.08 -19.77
C PRO A 492 12.53 -0.84 -18.27
N GLY A 493 12.06 -1.75 -17.42
CA GLY A 493 12.14 -1.62 -15.95
C GLY A 493 12.21 -2.94 -15.20
N GLN A 494 12.57 -4.03 -15.88
CA GLN A 494 12.86 -5.34 -15.28
C GLN A 494 14.36 -5.61 -15.26
N ASP A 495 14.89 -6.03 -14.12
CA ASP A 495 16.26 -6.53 -13.93
C ASP A 495 17.35 -5.57 -14.43
N ILE A 496 17.13 -4.26 -14.24
CA ILE A 496 18.02 -3.23 -14.78
C ILE A 496 19.28 -3.15 -13.92
N LEU A 497 20.44 -3.44 -14.51
CA LEU A 497 21.74 -3.35 -13.85
C LEU A 497 22.20 -1.89 -13.79
N SER A 498 22.45 -1.38 -12.58
CA SER A 498 22.94 -0.01 -12.34
C SER A 498 23.79 0.07 -11.06
N SER A 499 24.37 1.25 -10.83
CA SER A 499 25.21 1.61 -9.68
C SER A 499 24.44 1.63 -8.37
N VAL A 500 24.97 1.05 -7.30
CA VAL A 500 24.39 1.07 -5.93
C VAL A 500 25.47 1.40 -4.89
N ALA A 501 25.05 1.54 -3.63
CA ALA A 501 25.89 2.08 -2.56
C ALA A 501 27.23 1.33 -2.37
N ASN A 502 28.27 2.09 -1.99
CA ASN A 502 29.63 1.60 -1.73
C ASN A 502 30.35 1.09 -2.98
N ASN A 503 30.17 1.80 -4.10
CA ASN A 503 30.78 1.49 -5.39
C ASN A 503 30.54 0.03 -5.86
N LYS A 504 29.26 -0.37 -5.91
CA LYS A 504 28.77 -1.70 -6.29
C LYS A 504 27.75 -1.58 -7.42
N TYR A 505 27.38 -2.71 -8.03
CA TYR A 505 26.32 -2.74 -9.03
C TYR A 505 25.29 -3.83 -8.69
N ALA A 506 24.02 -3.55 -8.95
CA ALA A 506 22.92 -4.48 -8.69
C ALA A 506 21.80 -4.36 -9.75
N LYS A 507 21.01 -5.42 -9.88
CA LYS A 507 19.79 -5.45 -10.69
C LYS A 507 18.59 -5.09 -9.82
N LEU A 508 17.82 -4.07 -10.21
CA LEU A 508 16.55 -3.74 -9.59
C LEU A 508 15.43 -3.70 -10.63
N SER A 509 14.20 -3.94 -10.17
CA SER A 509 12.99 -4.01 -11.00
C SER A 509 11.93 -3.04 -10.47
N GLY A 510 11.48 -2.10 -11.32
CA GLY A 510 10.54 -1.06 -10.94
C GLY A 510 10.34 0.01 -12.01
N THR A 511 9.20 0.70 -11.96
CA THR A 511 8.96 1.92 -12.75
C THR A 511 9.96 3.04 -12.41
N SER A 512 10.56 2.97 -11.22
CA SER A 512 11.71 3.75 -10.77
C SER A 512 12.93 3.63 -11.69
N MET A 513 13.12 2.49 -12.36
CA MET A 513 14.21 2.25 -13.31
C MET A 513 13.81 2.64 -14.75
N SER A 514 12.52 2.54 -15.08
CA SER A 514 11.95 3.00 -16.34
C SER A 514 12.05 4.52 -16.52
N ALA A 515 11.72 5.29 -15.46
CA ALA A 515 11.72 6.75 -15.49
C ALA A 515 13.07 7.40 -15.89
N PRO A 516 14.23 7.08 -15.28
CA PRO A 516 15.51 7.74 -15.58
C PRO A 516 16.00 7.46 -17.01
N LEU A 517 15.64 6.33 -17.61
CA LEU A 517 15.94 6.07 -19.02
C LEU A 517 15.18 7.06 -19.93
N VAL A 518 13.89 7.27 -19.68
CA VAL A 518 13.08 8.25 -20.42
C VAL A 518 13.51 9.68 -20.12
N ALA A 519 13.93 9.99 -18.89
CA ALA A 519 14.51 11.28 -18.53
C ALA A 519 15.75 11.61 -19.37
N GLY A 520 16.64 10.65 -19.59
CA GLY A 520 17.79 10.84 -20.46
C GLY A 520 17.42 10.96 -21.95
N ILE A 521 16.45 10.17 -22.41
CA ILE A 521 15.92 10.28 -23.79
C ILE A 521 15.27 11.67 -24.01
N MET A 522 14.50 12.19 -23.04
CA MET A 522 13.96 13.56 -23.08
C MET A 522 15.08 14.61 -23.16
N GLY A 523 16.11 14.51 -22.32
CA GLY A 523 17.20 15.48 -22.30
C GLY A 523 18.00 15.51 -23.61
N LEU A 524 18.25 14.34 -24.22
CA LEU A 524 18.85 14.25 -25.55
C LEU A 524 17.93 14.76 -26.66
N LEU A 525 16.62 14.47 -26.63
CA LEU A 525 15.68 14.95 -27.64
C LEU A 525 15.49 16.47 -27.57
N GLN A 526 15.41 17.03 -26.35
CA GLN A 526 15.45 18.48 -26.13
C GLN A 526 16.76 19.09 -26.65
N LYS A 527 17.90 18.38 -26.54
CA LYS A 527 19.17 18.83 -27.11
C LYS A 527 19.21 18.79 -28.64
N GLN A 528 18.61 17.77 -29.26
CA GLN A 528 18.38 17.74 -30.71
C GLN A 528 17.51 18.94 -31.15
N TYR A 529 16.46 19.27 -30.39
CA TYR A 529 15.54 20.35 -30.72
C TYR A 529 16.11 21.76 -30.47
N GLU A 530 17.11 21.93 -29.59
CA GLU A 530 17.92 23.17 -29.54
C GLU A 530 18.60 23.50 -30.89
N ILE A 531 18.87 22.49 -31.73
CA ILE A 531 19.48 22.65 -33.05
C ILE A 531 18.42 22.61 -34.17
N GLN A 532 17.44 21.70 -34.07
CA GLN A 532 16.45 21.46 -35.12
C GLN A 532 15.31 22.49 -35.14
N TYR A 533 14.97 23.07 -33.98
CA TYR A 533 13.88 24.04 -33.83
C TYR A 533 14.31 25.22 -32.92
N PRO A 534 15.36 25.98 -33.29
CA PRO A 534 15.96 26.99 -32.42
C PRO A 534 15.00 28.13 -32.05
N ASP A 535 14.13 28.51 -32.99
CA ASP A 535 13.17 29.62 -32.85
C ASP A 535 12.03 29.33 -31.87
N MET A 536 11.77 28.05 -31.55
CA MET A 536 10.82 27.67 -30.52
C MET A 536 11.37 28.03 -29.14
N THR A 537 10.51 28.48 -28.22
CA THR A 537 10.89 28.69 -26.82
C THR A 537 11.25 27.37 -26.12
N PRO A 538 11.95 27.41 -24.97
CA PRO A 538 12.21 26.20 -24.18
C PRO A 538 10.95 25.43 -23.80
N SER A 539 9.84 26.12 -23.48
CA SER A 539 8.56 25.49 -23.13
C SER A 539 7.91 24.79 -24.33
N GLU A 540 8.02 25.34 -25.54
CA GLU A 540 7.51 24.71 -26.76
C GLU A 540 8.36 23.52 -27.17
N ARG A 541 9.69 23.58 -27.00
CA ARG A 541 10.58 22.43 -27.24
C ARG A 541 10.38 21.30 -26.24
N LEU A 542 10.05 21.61 -24.98
CA LEU A 542 9.63 20.62 -23.99
C LEU A 542 8.30 19.95 -24.38
N ASP A 543 7.28 20.75 -24.71
CA ASP A 543 5.96 20.26 -25.11
C ASP A 543 6.04 19.39 -26.37
N LEU A 544 6.81 19.82 -27.37
CA LEU A 544 7.12 19.04 -28.58
C LEU A 544 7.86 17.75 -28.25
N ALA A 545 8.84 17.76 -27.34
CA ALA A 545 9.57 16.55 -26.94
C ALA A 545 8.66 15.53 -26.23
N LYS A 546 7.79 15.95 -25.29
CA LYS A 546 6.77 15.08 -24.67
C LYS A 546 5.82 14.51 -25.73
N LYS A 547 5.29 15.37 -26.62
CA LYS A 547 4.36 14.95 -27.68
C LYS A 547 4.99 14.00 -28.68
N VAL A 548 6.25 14.22 -29.08
CA VAL A 548 6.97 13.31 -29.97
C VAL A 548 7.27 11.98 -29.29
N LEU A 549 7.81 11.95 -28.06
CA LEU A 549 8.09 10.67 -27.38
C LEU A 549 6.83 9.82 -27.23
N MET A 550 5.71 10.42 -26.84
CA MET A 550 4.42 9.73 -26.75
C MET A 550 3.94 9.29 -28.14
N SER A 551 3.92 10.20 -29.12
CA SER A 551 3.42 9.90 -30.48
C SER A 551 4.24 8.83 -31.20
N SER A 552 5.56 8.86 -31.06
CA SER A 552 6.48 7.94 -31.75
C SER A 552 6.75 6.66 -30.97
N ALA A 553 6.17 6.49 -29.79
CA ALA A 553 6.16 5.23 -29.07
C ALA A 553 5.60 4.10 -29.95
N THR A 554 5.85 2.85 -29.56
CA THR A 554 5.25 1.69 -30.21
C THR A 554 4.23 1.08 -29.26
N ALA A 555 2.96 1.07 -29.65
CA ALA A 555 1.91 0.45 -28.85
C ALA A 555 2.19 -1.06 -28.72
N LEU A 556 2.44 -1.51 -27.49
CA LEU A 556 2.75 -2.90 -27.18
C LEU A 556 1.50 -3.77 -27.36
N TYR A 557 1.73 -4.97 -27.90
CA TYR A 557 0.72 -5.94 -28.25
C TYR A 557 0.87 -7.20 -27.37
N ASP A 558 -0.23 -7.63 -26.76
CA ASP A 558 -0.31 -8.87 -26.00
C ASP A 558 -0.52 -10.04 -26.96
N GLU A 559 0.52 -10.87 -27.11
CA GLU A 559 0.49 -12.04 -27.99
C GLU A 559 -0.32 -13.22 -27.45
N ASP A 560 -0.75 -13.20 -26.19
CA ASP A 560 -1.65 -14.23 -25.64
C ASP A 560 -3.12 -13.84 -25.84
N GLU A 561 -3.49 -12.58 -25.59
CA GLU A 561 -4.88 -12.09 -25.77
C GLU A 561 -5.20 -11.59 -27.20
N LYS A 562 -4.17 -11.42 -28.04
CA LYS A 562 -4.25 -10.83 -29.40
C LYS A 562 -4.89 -9.45 -29.42
N ALA A 563 -4.48 -8.58 -28.50
CA ALA A 563 -4.93 -7.20 -28.38
C ALA A 563 -3.78 -6.29 -27.89
N TYR A 564 -3.85 -4.99 -28.12
CA TYR A 564 -2.88 -4.06 -27.53
C TYR A 564 -3.09 -3.96 -26.02
N PHE A 565 -2.02 -3.92 -25.23
CA PHE A 565 -2.17 -3.70 -23.78
C PHE A 565 -2.93 -2.39 -23.51
N SER A 566 -3.70 -2.33 -22.43
CA SER A 566 -4.54 -1.16 -22.13
C SER A 566 -3.71 0.13 -22.13
N PRO A 567 -4.18 1.24 -22.74
CA PRO A 567 -3.59 2.55 -22.55
C PRO A 567 -3.49 2.98 -21.07
N ARG A 568 -4.35 2.46 -20.18
CA ARG A 568 -4.24 2.67 -18.72
C ARG A 568 -3.05 1.94 -18.09
N GLN A 569 -2.43 0.99 -18.79
CA GLN A 569 -1.21 0.30 -18.36
C GLN A 569 0.04 0.84 -19.05
N GLN A 570 -0.02 1.12 -20.37
CA GLN A 570 1.16 1.46 -21.18
C GLN A 570 1.27 2.93 -21.60
N GLY A 571 0.25 3.75 -21.33
CA GLY A 571 0.14 5.11 -21.86
C GLY A 571 0.09 5.08 -23.39
N ALA A 572 0.95 5.85 -24.06
CA ALA A 572 1.09 5.84 -25.51
C ALA A 572 1.92 4.66 -26.08
N GLY A 573 2.56 3.86 -25.22
CA GLY A 573 3.34 2.68 -25.63
C GLY A 573 4.81 2.72 -25.20
N ALA A 574 5.61 1.79 -25.72
CA ALA A 574 7.03 1.70 -25.40
C ALA A 574 7.86 2.79 -26.09
N VAL A 575 8.76 3.43 -25.33
CA VAL A 575 9.65 4.49 -25.82
C VAL A 575 10.69 3.96 -26.82
N ASP A 576 10.80 4.64 -27.96
CA ASP A 576 11.78 4.39 -29.01
C ASP A 576 12.48 5.70 -29.38
N ALA A 577 13.74 5.84 -28.96
CA ALA A 577 14.53 7.04 -29.18
C ALA A 577 14.94 7.23 -30.65
N LYS A 578 15.00 6.16 -31.44
CA LYS A 578 15.29 6.20 -32.88
C LYS A 578 14.09 6.72 -33.66
N LYS A 579 12.87 6.24 -33.38
CA LYS A 579 11.62 6.77 -33.94
C LYS A 579 11.44 8.24 -33.55
N ALA A 580 11.62 8.58 -32.28
CA ALA A 580 11.51 9.97 -31.79
C ALA A 580 12.51 10.91 -32.46
N SER A 581 13.79 10.50 -32.55
CA SER A 581 14.86 11.28 -33.18
C SER A 581 14.68 11.45 -34.70
N ALA A 582 13.95 10.55 -35.36
CA ALA A 582 13.61 10.63 -36.78
C ALA A 582 12.27 11.31 -37.06
N ALA A 583 11.43 11.54 -36.04
CA ALA A 583 10.08 12.06 -36.21
C ALA A 583 10.07 13.52 -36.68
N THR A 584 9.36 13.74 -37.78
CA THR A 584 8.95 15.08 -38.26
C THR A 584 7.45 15.32 -38.09
N MET A 585 6.75 14.40 -37.44
CA MET A 585 5.32 14.44 -37.16
C MET A 585 5.03 14.02 -35.71
N TYR A 586 3.90 14.47 -35.18
CA TYR A 586 3.34 14.00 -33.91
C TYR A 586 1.81 14.09 -33.97
N VAL A 587 1.13 13.45 -33.02
CA VAL A 587 -0.33 13.38 -32.94
C VAL A 587 -0.82 13.90 -31.58
N THR A 588 -1.96 14.58 -31.58
CA THR A 588 -2.58 15.13 -30.37
C THR A 588 -4.09 14.92 -30.37
N ASP A 589 -4.70 15.20 -29.23
CA ASP A 589 -6.12 15.54 -29.13
C ASP A 589 -6.53 16.73 -30.03
N LYS A 590 -7.84 16.97 -30.09
CA LYS A 590 -8.49 18.05 -30.85
C LYS A 590 -8.06 19.46 -30.42
N ASP A 591 -7.74 19.66 -29.14
CA ASP A 591 -7.37 20.96 -28.56
C ASP A 591 -5.84 21.17 -28.53
N ASN A 592 -5.08 20.20 -29.04
CA ASN A 592 -3.62 20.19 -29.18
C ASN A 592 -2.85 20.26 -27.86
N THR A 593 -3.47 19.81 -26.78
CA THR A 593 -2.91 19.81 -25.42
C THR A 593 -1.90 18.68 -25.20
N SER A 594 -2.17 17.46 -25.68
CA SER A 594 -1.40 16.26 -25.36
C SER A 594 -1.55 15.14 -26.37
N SER A 595 -0.61 14.19 -26.38
CA SER A 595 -0.64 12.99 -27.24
C SER A 595 -1.43 11.85 -26.60
N LYS A 596 -2.63 12.14 -26.09
CA LYS A 596 -3.60 11.20 -25.50
C LYS A 596 -5.00 11.83 -25.56
N VAL A 597 -6.04 11.04 -25.80
CA VAL A 597 -7.43 11.53 -25.94
C VAL A 597 -8.31 10.99 -24.81
N HIS A 598 -8.62 11.83 -23.82
CA HIS A 598 -9.59 11.49 -22.79
C HIS A 598 -11.01 11.91 -23.20
N LEU A 599 -11.90 10.92 -23.32
CA LEU A 599 -13.29 11.10 -23.74
C LEU A 599 -14.26 11.28 -22.56
N ASN A 600 -13.84 10.94 -21.33
CA ASN A 600 -14.69 10.85 -20.14
C ASN A 600 -15.81 9.81 -20.34
N ASN A 601 -17.02 10.06 -19.82
CA ASN A 601 -18.19 9.21 -20.02
C ASN A 601 -18.60 9.18 -21.51
N VAL A 602 -18.79 7.98 -22.07
CA VAL A 602 -19.25 7.76 -23.45
C VAL A 602 -20.50 6.88 -23.51
N SER A 603 -21.30 7.08 -24.55
CA SER A 603 -22.34 6.13 -24.97
C SER A 603 -21.73 5.00 -25.79
N ASP A 604 -22.53 4.01 -26.19
CA ASP A 604 -22.11 2.93 -27.09
C ASP A 604 -21.61 3.40 -28.48
N LYS A 605 -21.87 4.66 -28.83
CA LYS A 605 -21.33 5.35 -30.01
C LYS A 605 -20.67 6.64 -29.60
N PHE A 606 -19.48 6.90 -30.13
CA PHE A 606 -18.69 8.12 -29.88
C PHE A 606 -17.71 8.38 -31.04
N GLU A 607 -17.01 9.50 -30.97
CA GLU A 607 -16.04 9.93 -31.98
C GLU A 607 -14.66 10.18 -31.35
N VAL A 608 -13.60 9.68 -31.97
CA VAL A 608 -12.20 9.95 -31.59
C VAL A 608 -11.60 10.93 -32.57
N THR A 609 -11.49 12.21 -32.18
CA THR A 609 -10.83 13.24 -33.00
C THR A 609 -9.36 13.38 -32.64
N VAL A 610 -8.49 13.26 -33.64
CA VAL A 610 -7.02 13.35 -33.53
C VAL A 610 -6.51 14.42 -34.48
N THR A 611 -5.63 15.30 -34.00
CA THR A 611 -4.88 16.23 -34.84
C THR A 611 -3.52 15.64 -35.17
N VAL A 612 -3.20 15.48 -36.46
CA VAL A 612 -1.87 15.09 -36.93
C VAL A 612 -1.09 16.35 -37.31
N HIS A 613 0.11 16.52 -36.75
CA HIS A 613 0.99 17.67 -36.97
C HIS A 613 2.19 17.27 -37.80
N ASN A 614 2.62 18.12 -38.74
CA ASN A 614 3.76 17.89 -39.61
C ASN A 614 4.71 19.10 -39.57
N LYS A 615 5.94 18.87 -39.09
CA LYS A 615 7.06 19.82 -39.02
C LYS A 615 8.14 19.52 -40.07
N SER A 616 7.73 18.90 -41.18
CA SER A 616 8.52 18.76 -42.40
C SER A 616 8.12 19.82 -43.43
N ASP A 617 9.09 20.31 -44.19
CA ASP A 617 8.87 21.21 -45.34
C ASP A 617 8.19 20.52 -46.53
N LYS A 618 7.87 19.23 -46.41
CA LYS A 618 7.15 18.42 -47.40
C LYS A 618 5.82 17.94 -46.81
N PRO A 619 4.72 17.94 -47.59
CA PRO A 619 3.49 17.28 -47.17
C PRO A 619 3.73 15.77 -47.02
N GLN A 620 3.02 15.15 -46.09
CA GLN A 620 3.13 13.72 -45.81
C GLN A 620 1.76 13.06 -45.88
N GLU A 621 1.69 11.90 -46.54
CA GLU A 621 0.51 11.04 -46.51
C GLU A 621 0.71 9.90 -45.52
N LEU A 622 -0.34 9.63 -44.73
CA LEU A 622 -0.41 8.55 -43.78
C LEU A 622 -1.72 7.77 -43.96
N TYR A 623 -1.66 6.50 -43.61
CA TYR A 623 -2.83 5.67 -43.35
C TYR A 623 -3.09 5.64 -41.84
N TYR A 624 -4.36 5.63 -41.43
CA TYR A 624 -4.77 5.55 -40.04
C TYR A 624 -5.88 4.52 -39.79
N GLN A 625 -5.86 3.89 -38.61
CA GLN A 625 -6.82 2.89 -38.12
C GLN A 625 -6.97 3.06 -36.60
N ALA A 626 -8.17 2.91 -36.05
CA ALA A 626 -8.36 2.77 -34.60
C ALA A 626 -8.55 1.30 -34.21
N THR A 627 -7.91 0.88 -33.12
CA THR A 627 -8.29 -0.35 -32.39
C THR A 627 -9.39 -0.02 -31.40
N VAL A 628 -10.33 -0.93 -31.19
CA VAL A 628 -11.41 -0.79 -30.20
C VAL A 628 -11.36 -1.99 -29.26
N GLN A 629 -11.18 -1.70 -27.97
CA GLN A 629 -10.89 -2.69 -26.95
C GLN A 629 -11.47 -2.28 -25.59
N THR A 630 -11.52 -3.25 -24.68
CA THR A 630 -12.00 -3.14 -23.31
C THR A 630 -11.18 -4.07 -22.40
N ASP A 631 -11.53 -4.20 -21.13
CA ASP A 631 -10.89 -5.15 -20.22
C ASP A 631 -11.37 -6.60 -20.46
N LYS A 632 -10.46 -7.58 -20.29
CA LYS A 632 -10.84 -8.98 -20.14
C LYS A 632 -11.34 -9.25 -18.71
N VAL A 633 -12.41 -10.03 -18.60
CA VAL A 633 -13.00 -10.46 -17.33
C VAL A 633 -13.03 -11.98 -17.27
N ASP A 634 -12.42 -12.53 -16.23
CA ASP A 634 -12.40 -13.96 -15.91
C ASP A 634 -13.18 -14.19 -14.60
N GLY A 635 -14.32 -14.88 -14.68
CA GLY A 635 -15.23 -15.06 -13.55
C GLY A 635 -15.85 -13.74 -13.06
N LYS A 636 -15.53 -13.34 -11.83
CA LYS A 636 -15.93 -12.05 -11.23
C LYS A 636 -14.84 -10.96 -11.32
N HIS A 637 -13.65 -11.25 -11.85
CA HIS A 637 -12.48 -10.37 -11.76
C HIS A 637 -12.02 -9.87 -13.13
N PHE A 638 -11.47 -8.66 -13.17
CA PHE A 638 -10.66 -8.23 -14.30
C PHE A 638 -9.39 -9.07 -14.38
N ALA A 639 -9.05 -9.59 -15.56
CA ALA A 639 -7.81 -10.33 -15.78
C ALA A 639 -6.55 -9.44 -15.74
N LEU A 640 -6.73 -8.10 -15.67
CA LEU A 640 -5.69 -7.08 -15.94
C LEU A 640 -5.00 -7.31 -17.30
N ALA A 641 -5.79 -7.74 -18.28
CA ALA A 641 -5.38 -8.06 -19.64
C ALA A 641 -6.39 -7.46 -20.65
N PRO A 642 -5.97 -7.10 -21.87
CA PRO A 642 -6.83 -6.45 -22.84
C PRO A 642 -7.79 -7.43 -23.53
N LYS A 643 -8.96 -6.94 -23.94
CA LYS A 643 -9.88 -7.63 -24.85
C LYS A 643 -10.15 -6.80 -26.09
N ALA A 644 -9.67 -7.25 -27.25
CA ALA A 644 -10.05 -6.67 -28.53
C ALA A 644 -11.53 -6.92 -28.84
N LEU A 645 -12.20 -5.90 -29.37
CA LEU A 645 -13.59 -5.94 -29.86
C LEU A 645 -13.62 -5.91 -31.39
N TYR A 646 -12.94 -4.92 -32.00
CA TYR A 646 -12.69 -4.82 -33.45
C TYR A 646 -11.67 -3.72 -33.77
N GLU A 647 -11.13 -3.69 -35.00
CA GLU A 647 -10.43 -2.53 -35.56
C GLU A 647 -11.22 -1.87 -36.70
N THR A 648 -11.06 -0.56 -36.88
CA THR A 648 -11.67 0.14 -38.02
C THR A 648 -10.99 -0.24 -39.33
N SER A 649 -11.60 0.10 -40.47
CA SER A 649 -10.88 0.12 -41.75
C SER A 649 -9.71 1.12 -41.71
N TRP A 650 -8.67 0.85 -42.51
CA TRP A 650 -7.59 1.81 -42.77
C TRP A 650 -8.11 2.92 -43.68
N GLN A 651 -7.97 4.17 -43.24
CA GLN A 651 -8.29 5.38 -44.01
C GLN A 651 -7.01 6.16 -44.33
N LYS A 652 -7.07 7.12 -45.27
CA LYS A 652 -5.93 7.98 -45.67
C LYS A 652 -6.07 9.40 -45.13
N ILE A 653 -4.93 10.03 -44.83
CA ILE A 653 -4.84 11.46 -44.53
C ILE A 653 -3.56 12.05 -45.11
N THR A 654 -3.68 13.16 -45.86
CA THR A 654 -2.55 13.98 -46.30
C THR A 654 -2.47 15.25 -45.45
N ILE A 655 -1.34 15.44 -44.76
CA ILE A 655 -1.02 16.62 -43.94
C ILE A 655 -0.11 17.55 -44.74
N PRO A 656 -0.41 18.86 -44.88
CA PRO A 656 0.46 19.80 -45.58
C PRO A 656 1.83 19.95 -44.90
N ALA A 657 2.80 20.52 -45.60
CA ALA A 657 4.09 20.93 -45.02
C ALA A 657 3.87 21.96 -43.89
N ASN A 658 4.67 21.87 -42.82
CA ASN A 658 4.68 22.81 -41.68
C ASN A 658 3.26 23.20 -41.18
N SER A 659 2.38 22.21 -41.02
CA SER A 659 0.95 22.40 -40.77
C SER A 659 0.34 21.19 -40.04
N SER A 660 -0.95 21.25 -39.73
CA SER A 660 -1.70 20.25 -38.97
C SER A 660 -3.05 19.94 -39.61
N LYS A 661 -3.56 18.71 -39.46
CA LYS A 661 -4.88 18.32 -39.96
C LYS A 661 -5.56 17.32 -39.04
N GLN A 662 -6.86 17.52 -38.81
CA GLN A 662 -7.67 16.61 -38.00
C GLN A 662 -8.26 15.46 -38.79
N VAL A 663 -8.42 14.33 -38.12
CA VAL A 663 -9.24 13.18 -38.52
C VAL A 663 -10.19 12.84 -37.36
N THR A 664 -11.39 12.37 -37.67
CA THR A 664 -12.36 11.90 -36.69
C THR A 664 -12.74 10.46 -37.01
N VAL A 665 -12.60 9.58 -36.02
CA VAL A 665 -12.91 8.15 -36.15
C VAL A 665 -14.22 7.85 -35.42
N PRO A 666 -15.32 7.49 -36.12
CA PRO A 666 -16.55 7.08 -35.48
C PRO A 666 -16.44 5.64 -34.95
N ILE A 667 -16.83 5.45 -33.69
CA ILE A 667 -16.82 4.16 -32.99
C ILE A 667 -18.27 3.75 -32.67
N ASP A 668 -18.59 2.46 -32.84
CA ASP A 668 -19.92 1.88 -32.55
C ASP A 668 -19.75 0.51 -31.88
N ALA A 669 -19.69 0.53 -30.55
CA ALA A 669 -19.56 -0.65 -29.71
C ALA A 669 -20.92 -1.26 -29.32
N SER A 670 -22.04 -0.75 -29.86
CA SER A 670 -23.41 -1.14 -29.43
C SER A 670 -23.67 -2.63 -29.49
N ARG A 671 -23.07 -3.35 -30.45
CA ARG A 671 -23.18 -4.82 -30.58
C ARG A 671 -22.59 -5.59 -29.39
N PHE A 672 -21.60 -5.06 -28.70
CA PHE A 672 -20.94 -5.72 -27.56
C PHE A 672 -21.60 -5.36 -26.21
N SER A 673 -22.39 -4.27 -26.18
CA SER A 673 -22.89 -3.65 -24.95
C SER A 673 -23.64 -4.59 -24.00
N LYS A 674 -24.45 -5.50 -24.54
CA LYS A 674 -25.20 -6.49 -23.74
C LYS A 674 -24.27 -7.44 -22.97
N ASP A 675 -23.27 -7.97 -23.65
CA ASP A 675 -22.42 -9.02 -23.11
C ASP A 675 -21.35 -8.41 -22.18
N LEU A 676 -20.84 -7.22 -22.52
CA LEU A 676 -19.95 -6.45 -21.64
C LEU A 676 -20.66 -5.97 -20.37
N LEU A 677 -21.95 -5.56 -20.43
CA LEU A 677 -22.73 -5.26 -19.22
C LEU A 677 -23.04 -6.51 -18.37
N ALA A 678 -23.07 -7.70 -18.96
CA ALA A 678 -23.23 -8.95 -18.20
C ALA A 678 -21.96 -9.31 -17.41
N GLN A 679 -20.79 -8.85 -17.84
CA GLN A 679 -19.50 -9.02 -17.16
C GLN A 679 -19.17 -7.85 -16.21
N MET A 680 -19.49 -6.61 -16.61
CA MET A 680 -19.08 -5.35 -15.99
C MET A 680 -20.30 -4.43 -15.80
N LYS A 681 -21.19 -4.81 -14.89
CA LYS A 681 -22.55 -4.25 -14.78
C LYS A 681 -22.61 -2.75 -14.48
N ASN A 682 -21.57 -2.20 -13.85
CA ASN A 682 -21.47 -0.79 -13.49
C ASN A 682 -20.85 0.08 -14.61
N GLY A 683 -20.57 -0.51 -15.78
CA GLY A 683 -19.88 0.13 -16.90
C GLY A 683 -18.43 -0.34 -17.04
N TYR A 684 -17.84 -0.06 -18.19
CA TYR A 684 -16.55 -0.58 -18.63
C TYR A 684 -15.82 0.43 -19.53
N PHE A 685 -14.51 0.31 -19.69
CA PHE A 685 -13.77 1.18 -20.60
C PHE A 685 -14.00 0.79 -22.07
N LEU A 686 -14.11 1.80 -22.93
CA LEU A 686 -14.01 1.66 -24.38
C LEU A 686 -12.83 2.53 -24.83
N GLU A 687 -11.74 1.86 -25.15
CA GLU A 687 -10.42 2.45 -25.33
C GLU A 687 -9.68 1.82 -26.51
N GLY A 688 -8.47 2.31 -26.78
CA GLY A 688 -7.60 1.76 -27.81
C GLY A 688 -6.58 2.79 -28.30
N PHE A 689 -6.06 2.56 -29.49
CA PHE A 689 -5.07 3.43 -30.14
C PHE A 689 -5.57 3.84 -31.52
N VAL A 690 -5.45 5.12 -31.87
CA VAL A 690 -5.46 5.55 -33.28
C VAL A 690 -4.02 5.47 -33.79
N ARG A 691 -3.80 4.57 -34.73
CA ARG A 691 -2.48 4.12 -35.21
C ARG A 691 -2.20 4.68 -36.59
N PHE A 692 -0.99 5.15 -36.83
CA PHE A 692 -0.60 5.82 -38.07
C PHE A 692 0.62 5.15 -38.72
N LYS A 693 0.55 4.96 -40.04
CA LYS A 693 1.60 4.34 -40.86
C LYS A 693 1.77 5.07 -42.19
N GLN A 694 2.95 4.98 -42.82
CA GLN A 694 3.10 5.40 -44.22
C GLN A 694 2.38 4.47 -45.22
N ASP A 695 2.24 3.19 -44.87
CA ASP A 695 1.49 2.18 -45.62
C ASP A 695 1.00 1.11 -44.62
N PRO A 696 -0.20 0.51 -44.74
CA PRO A 696 -0.71 -0.45 -43.78
C PRO A 696 0.20 -1.65 -43.51
N LYS A 697 1.04 -2.05 -44.48
CA LYS A 697 1.99 -3.18 -44.40
C LYS A 697 3.32 -2.83 -43.72
N LYS A 698 3.63 -1.55 -43.52
CA LYS A 698 4.83 -1.10 -42.80
C LYS A 698 4.64 -1.19 -41.28
N GLU A 699 5.70 -0.91 -40.53
CA GLU A 699 5.66 -0.73 -39.07
C GLU A 699 4.80 0.49 -38.66
N GLU A 700 4.48 0.57 -37.37
CA GLU A 700 3.77 1.70 -36.77
C GLU A 700 4.68 2.93 -36.64
N LEU A 701 4.37 3.99 -37.38
CA LEU A 701 5.15 5.23 -37.33
C LEU A 701 4.81 6.04 -36.07
N MET A 702 3.51 6.16 -35.78
CA MET A 702 2.98 6.82 -34.59
C MET A 702 1.71 6.13 -34.10
N SER A 703 1.38 6.31 -32.82
CA SER A 703 0.05 6.03 -32.28
C SER A 703 -0.35 7.06 -31.23
N ILE A 704 -1.65 7.19 -30.98
CA ILE A 704 -2.21 8.01 -29.90
C ILE A 704 -3.26 7.18 -29.14
N PRO A 705 -3.13 7.02 -27.81
CA PRO A 705 -4.13 6.34 -27.00
C PRO A 705 -5.40 7.19 -26.87
N TYR A 706 -6.55 6.53 -26.82
CA TYR A 706 -7.81 7.13 -26.40
C TYR A 706 -8.50 6.25 -25.35
N ILE A 707 -9.18 6.88 -24.40
CA ILE A 707 -9.96 6.20 -23.35
C ILE A 707 -11.28 6.94 -23.15
N GLY A 708 -12.40 6.20 -23.18
CA GLY A 708 -13.69 6.62 -22.65
C GLY A 708 -14.27 5.55 -21.72
N PHE A 709 -15.21 5.93 -20.86
CA PHE A 709 -15.92 5.00 -19.97
C PHE A 709 -17.39 4.87 -20.35
N ARG A 710 -17.83 3.66 -20.71
CA ARG A 710 -19.22 3.36 -21.06
C ARG A 710 -20.05 3.21 -19.79
N GLY A 711 -20.49 4.34 -19.25
CA GLY A 711 -21.27 4.42 -18.01
C GLY A 711 -21.17 5.82 -17.41
N ASP A 712 -21.18 5.92 -16.09
CA ASP A 712 -20.89 7.16 -15.37
C ASP A 712 -19.74 6.96 -14.38
N PHE A 713 -18.51 7.23 -14.84
CA PHE A 713 -17.28 7.02 -14.07
C PHE A 713 -17.25 7.86 -12.79
N GLY A 714 -17.79 9.07 -12.84
CA GLY A 714 -17.81 9.97 -11.68
C GLY A 714 -18.61 9.39 -10.51
N ASN A 715 -19.74 8.73 -10.82
CA ASN A 715 -20.69 8.23 -9.83
C ASN A 715 -20.58 6.73 -9.52
N LEU A 716 -19.50 6.05 -9.93
CA LEU A 716 -19.15 4.72 -9.43
C LEU A 716 -19.00 4.73 -7.90
N SER A 717 -19.47 3.69 -7.22
CA SER A 717 -19.41 3.55 -5.76
C SER A 717 -17.98 3.72 -5.24
N ALA A 718 -17.77 4.66 -4.32
CA ALA A 718 -16.46 4.90 -3.71
C ALA A 718 -16.14 3.96 -2.54
N LEU A 719 -17.16 3.34 -1.95
CA LEU A 719 -17.09 2.46 -0.79
C LEU A 719 -17.60 1.06 -1.14
N GLU A 720 -16.95 0.02 -0.61
CA GLU A 720 -17.46 -1.35 -0.63
C GLU A 720 -18.68 -1.46 0.30
N LYS A 721 -19.67 -2.30 -0.05
CA LYS A 721 -20.84 -2.51 0.80
C LYS A 721 -20.46 -3.01 2.20
N PRO A 722 -21.24 -2.68 3.24
CA PRO A 722 -21.01 -3.22 4.58
C PRO A 722 -20.97 -4.75 4.58
N ILE A 723 -20.09 -5.32 5.40
CA ILE A 723 -19.92 -6.78 5.54
C ILE A 723 -21.25 -7.49 5.87
N TYR A 724 -22.12 -6.82 6.62
CA TYR A 724 -23.45 -7.27 7.02
C TYR A 724 -24.39 -7.56 5.82
N ASP A 725 -24.19 -6.91 4.67
CA ASP A 725 -24.95 -7.11 3.41
C ASP A 725 -24.50 -8.38 2.65
N SER A 726 -23.37 -9.00 3.04
CA SER A 726 -22.80 -10.13 2.31
C SER A 726 -23.60 -11.42 2.52
N LYS A 727 -23.80 -12.19 1.44
CA LYS A 727 -24.60 -13.43 1.43
C LYS A 727 -23.76 -14.71 1.61
N ASP A 728 -22.45 -14.55 1.55
CA ASP A 728 -21.47 -15.60 1.81
C ASP A 728 -20.51 -15.22 2.94
N GLY A 729 -20.71 -14.05 3.57
CA GLY A 729 -19.84 -13.49 4.60
C GLY A 729 -18.59 -12.81 4.04
N SER A 730 -18.27 -12.98 2.75
CA SER A 730 -17.03 -12.48 2.16
C SER A 730 -17.09 -10.99 1.79
N SER A 731 -15.92 -10.38 1.66
CA SER A 731 -15.65 -9.08 1.02
C SER A 731 -14.32 -9.16 0.26
N TYR A 732 -13.90 -8.10 -0.42
CA TYR A 732 -12.69 -8.13 -1.24
C TYR A 732 -11.38 -8.42 -0.47
N TYR A 733 -11.34 -8.13 0.84
CA TYR A 733 -10.16 -8.39 1.70
C TYR A 733 -10.44 -9.29 2.91
N HIS A 734 -11.63 -9.88 3.03
CA HIS A 734 -11.97 -10.85 4.08
C HIS A 734 -12.69 -12.06 3.45
N GLU A 735 -12.06 -13.22 3.58
CA GLU A 735 -12.68 -14.53 3.30
C GLU A 735 -13.38 -15.01 4.58
N ALA A 736 -14.63 -15.44 4.45
CA ALA A 736 -15.44 -15.89 5.59
C ALA A 736 -15.19 -17.36 5.93
N ASN A 737 -15.54 -17.75 7.16
CA ASN A 737 -15.73 -19.16 7.49
C ASN A 737 -16.93 -19.72 6.70
N SER A 738 -16.68 -20.64 5.76
CA SER A 738 -17.72 -21.25 4.92
C SER A 738 -18.84 -21.91 5.71
N ASP A 739 -18.47 -22.44 6.89
CA ASP A 739 -19.32 -23.27 7.74
C ASP A 739 -20.10 -22.39 8.74
N ALA A 740 -19.66 -21.15 8.95
CA ALA A 740 -20.25 -20.17 9.85
C ALA A 740 -20.19 -18.76 9.24
N LYS A 741 -20.97 -18.51 8.17
CA LYS A 741 -20.96 -17.27 7.38
C LYS A 741 -21.24 -15.96 8.15
N ASP A 742 -21.85 -16.07 9.32
CA ASP A 742 -22.15 -14.94 10.20
C ASP A 742 -21.13 -14.78 11.33
N GLN A 743 -20.09 -15.62 11.41
CA GLN A 743 -18.96 -15.44 12.31
C GLN A 743 -18.17 -14.18 11.87
N LEU A 744 -18.03 -13.24 12.78
CA LEU A 744 -17.37 -11.96 12.56
C LEU A 744 -16.67 -11.50 13.85
N ASP A 745 -15.61 -12.24 14.19
CA ASP A 745 -14.73 -12.00 15.34
C ASP A 745 -14.12 -10.58 15.29
N GLY A 746 -13.79 -10.00 16.44
CA GLY A 746 -13.22 -8.66 16.55
C GLY A 746 -11.73 -8.57 16.18
N ASP A 747 -10.99 -7.74 16.91
CA ASP A 747 -9.54 -7.67 16.81
C ASP A 747 -8.84 -8.77 17.65
N GLY A 748 -9.46 -9.21 18.75
CA GLY A 748 -8.77 -9.95 19.81
C GLY A 748 -7.45 -9.27 20.20
N LEU A 749 -6.39 -10.07 20.34
CA LEU A 749 -5.03 -9.61 20.65
C LEU A 749 -4.16 -9.38 19.39
N GLN A 750 -4.74 -8.95 18.25
CA GLN A 750 -3.96 -8.74 17.02
C GLN A 750 -3.16 -7.42 17.02
N PHE A 751 -1.83 -7.51 16.97
CA PHE A 751 -0.94 -6.33 16.87
C PHE A 751 -1.06 -5.59 15.52
N TYR A 752 -1.45 -6.30 14.45
CA TYR A 752 -1.66 -5.72 13.12
C TYR A 752 -3.06 -6.08 12.61
N ALA A 753 -3.86 -5.07 12.26
CA ALA A 753 -5.19 -5.21 11.69
C ALA A 753 -5.15 -5.65 10.20
N LEU A 754 -4.53 -6.79 9.90
CA LEU A 754 -4.50 -7.42 8.58
C LEU A 754 -5.73 -8.29 8.29
N LYS A 755 -6.40 -8.79 9.34
CA LYS A 755 -7.71 -9.47 9.25
C LYS A 755 -8.85 -8.45 9.19
N ASN A 756 -10.05 -8.90 8.86
CA ASN A 756 -11.31 -8.16 9.07
C ASN A 756 -11.35 -6.76 8.42
N ASN A 757 -10.73 -6.67 7.24
CA ASN A 757 -10.61 -5.46 6.43
C ASN A 757 -11.82 -5.28 5.50
N PHE A 758 -12.93 -4.80 6.05
CA PHE A 758 -14.19 -4.54 5.35
C PHE A 758 -14.85 -3.23 5.80
N THR A 759 -15.88 -2.79 5.08
CA THR A 759 -16.81 -1.75 5.55
C THR A 759 -17.69 -2.28 6.69
N ALA A 760 -17.72 -1.61 7.84
CA ALA A 760 -18.49 -1.96 9.03
C ALA A 760 -18.62 -0.78 10.00
N LEU A 761 -19.30 -0.99 11.13
CA LEU A 761 -19.16 -0.17 12.32
C LEU A 761 -18.34 -0.93 13.37
N THR A 762 -17.48 -0.23 14.11
CA THR A 762 -16.71 -0.75 15.25
C THR A 762 -17.24 -0.17 16.56
N THR A 763 -17.15 -0.97 17.63
CA THR A 763 -17.48 -0.63 19.01
C THR A 763 -16.55 -1.39 19.95
N GLU A 764 -16.61 -1.15 21.25
CA GLU A 764 -15.80 -1.86 22.25
C GLU A 764 -16.70 -2.81 23.07
N SER A 765 -16.21 -4.01 23.36
CA SER A 765 -16.82 -5.00 24.25
C SER A 765 -16.03 -4.96 25.55
N ASN A 766 -16.67 -4.58 26.66
CA ASN A 766 -15.99 -4.47 27.95
C ASN A 766 -16.59 -5.47 28.95
N PRO A 767 -15.81 -6.45 29.46
CA PRO A 767 -16.31 -7.48 30.36
C PRO A 767 -16.61 -6.93 31.76
N TRP A 768 -17.54 -7.56 32.48
CA TRP A 768 -18.02 -7.09 33.78
C TRP A 768 -16.92 -6.96 34.85
N THR A 769 -15.89 -7.81 34.79
CA THR A 769 -14.71 -7.74 35.67
C THR A 769 -13.93 -6.44 35.49
N ILE A 770 -13.63 -6.05 34.24
CA ILE A 770 -12.97 -4.78 33.92
C ILE A 770 -13.88 -3.60 34.28
N ILE A 771 -15.17 -3.67 33.96
CA ILE A 771 -16.15 -2.63 34.33
C ILE A 771 -16.17 -2.41 35.85
N LYS A 772 -16.18 -3.49 36.64
CA LYS A 772 -16.08 -3.45 38.10
C LYS A 772 -14.76 -2.81 38.53
N ALA A 773 -13.63 -3.30 38.05
CA ALA A 773 -12.30 -2.85 38.42
C ALA A 773 -12.07 -1.34 38.10
N VAL A 774 -12.54 -0.87 36.94
CA VAL A 774 -12.53 0.56 36.57
C VAL A 774 -13.43 1.39 37.48
N LYS A 775 -14.65 0.92 37.79
CA LYS A 775 -15.58 1.60 38.72
C LYS A 775 -15.09 1.58 40.18
N GLU A 776 -14.21 0.66 40.54
CA GLU A 776 -13.52 0.57 41.85
C GLU A 776 -12.18 1.33 41.89
N GLY A 777 -11.66 1.78 40.75
CA GLY A 777 -10.44 2.59 40.65
C GLY A 777 -9.12 1.80 40.59
N VAL A 778 -9.15 0.56 40.11
CA VAL A 778 -7.95 -0.28 39.93
C VAL A 778 -7.12 0.23 38.74
N GLU A 779 -5.84 0.57 38.97
CA GLU A 779 -4.96 1.13 37.93
C GLU A 779 -4.34 0.08 37.00
N ASN A 780 -4.18 -1.18 37.44
CA ASN A 780 -3.51 -2.25 36.71
C ASN A 780 -4.46 -3.45 36.63
N ILE A 781 -5.13 -3.63 35.48
CA ILE A 781 -6.23 -4.60 35.32
C ILE A 781 -5.83 -5.77 34.41
N GLU A 782 -5.31 -5.47 33.23
CA GLU A 782 -4.87 -6.43 32.21
C GLU A 782 -3.79 -7.39 32.77
N ASP A 783 -3.99 -8.70 32.59
CA ASP A 783 -3.18 -9.80 33.12
C ASP A 783 -2.93 -9.77 34.66
N ILE A 784 -3.74 -9.03 35.43
CA ILE A 784 -3.53 -8.82 36.89
C ILE A 784 -4.82 -8.97 37.72
N GLU A 785 -5.87 -8.19 37.41
CA GLU A 785 -7.15 -8.19 38.17
C GLU A 785 -8.21 -9.04 37.47
N SER A 786 -8.03 -9.38 36.19
CA SER A 786 -8.94 -10.22 35.42
C SER A 786 -8.21 -10.98 34.29
N SER A 787 -8.69 -12.17 33.99
CA SER A 787 -8.36 -12.93 32.77
C SER A 787 -9.17 -12.52 31.53
N GLU A 788 -10.15 -11.63 31.68
CA GLU A 788 -10.95 -11.11 30.56
C GLU A 788 -10.30 -9.84 29.98
N ILE A 789 -10.58 -9.53 28.70
CA ILE A 789 -9.99 -8.37 27.99
C ILE A 789 -11.07 -7.44 27.44
N THR A 790 -10.77 -6.14 27.35
CA THR A 790 -11.57 -5.18 26.56
C THR A 790 -11.22 -5.38 25.08
N GLU A 791 -12.20 -5.66 24.23
CA GLU A 791 -11.97 -5.97 22.81
C GLU A 791 -12.64 -4.95 21.89
N THR A 792 -11.93 -4.44 20.88
CA THR A 792 -12.59 -3.75 19.75
C THR A 792 -13.26 -4.79 18.84
N ILE A 793 -14.59 -4.73 18.78
CA ILE A 793 -15.45 -5.64 18.02
C ILE A 793 -16.23 -4.86 16.94
N PHE A 794 -16.98 -5.59 16.11
CA PHE A 794 -17.87 -5.00 15.12
C PHE A 794 -19.27 -4.79 15.71
N ALA A 795 -19.84 -3.59 15.56
CA ALA A 795 -21.18 -3.33 16.08
C ALA A 795 -22.20 -4.23 15.35
N GLY A 796 -23.15 -4.78 16.12
CA GLY A 796 -24.03 -5.84 15.64
C GLY A 796 -23.48 -7.26 15.78
N THR A 797 -22.27 -7.45 16.33
CA THR A 797 -21.74 -8.78 16.67
C THR A 797 -21.80 -9.09 18.17
N PHE A 798 -22.01 -10.37 18.45
CA PHE A 798 -22.30 -10.92 19.78
C PHE A 798 -21.69 -12.31 19.91
N ALA A 799 -20.88 -12.56 20.94
CA ALA A 799 -20.41 -13.90 21.29
C ALA A 799 -21.53 -14.72 21.94
N LYS A 800 -21.49 -16.05 21.85
CA LYS A 800 -22.55 -16.92 22.41
C LYS A 800 -22.63 -16.81 23.95
N GLN A 801 -23.73 -17.30 24.53
CA GLN A 801 -23.91 -17.36 25.98
C GLN A 801 -22.89 -18.32 26.60
N ASP A 802 -22.85 -19.55 26.06
CA ASP A 802 -21.72 -20.48 26.17
C ASP A 802 -20.69 -20.10 25.10
N ASP A 803 -19.67 -19.32 25.48
CA ASP A 803 -18.75 -18.66 24.56
C ASP A 803 -17.77 -19.66 23.91
N ASP A 804 -17.78 -19.76 22.58
CA ASP A 804 -16.86 -20.59 21.81
C ASP A 804 -15.63 -19.83 21.25
N SER A 805 -15.27 -18.70 21.87
CA SER A 805 -14.23 -17.75 21.44
C SER A 805 -14.55 -17.02 20.14
N HIS A 806 -15.84 -16.86 19.80
CA HIS A 806 -16.29 -16.34 18.51
C HIS A 806 -17.50 -15.40 18.61
N TYR A 807 -17.50 -14.31 17.83
CA TYR A 807 -18.60 -13.36 17.72
C TYR A 807 -19.40 -13.58 16.43
N TYR A 808 -20.71 -13.36 16.48
CA TYR A 808 -21.64 -13.59 15.37
C TYR A 808 -22.50 -12.37 15.06
N ILE A 809 -22.74 -12.10 13.78
CA ILE A 809 -23.61 -11.01 13.30
C ILE A 809 -25.07 -11.34 13.65
N HIS A 810 -25.61 -10.68 14.68
CA HIS A 810 -27.05 -10.71 14.93
C HIS A 810 -27.74 -9.68 14.03
N ARG A 811 -28.97 -9.98 13.60
CA ARG A 811 -29.76 -9.13 12.71
C ARG A 811 -31.16 -8.91 13.24
N HIS A 812 -31.72 -7.73 12.99
CA HIS A 812 -33.14 -7.47 13.15
C HIS A 812 -33.95 -8.32 12.14
N ALA A 813 -35.25 -8.50 12.38
CA ALA A 813 -36.16 -9.24 11.49
C ALA A 813 -36.28 -8.65 10.06
N ASN A 814 -35.76 -7.43 9.81
CA ASN A 814 -35.67 -6.81 8.49
C ASN A 814 -34.36 -7.14 7.72
N GLY A 815 -33.43 -7.89 8.33
CA GLY A 815 -32.14 -8.27 7.75
C GLY A 815 -30.98 -7.28 7.96
N LYS A 816 -31.18 -6.16 8.65
CA LYS A 816 -30.09 -5.24 9.06
C LYS A 816 -29.36 -5.77 10.30
N PRO A 817 -28.05 -5.48 10.49
CA PRO A 817 -27.32 -5.83 11.71
C PRO A 817 -27.96 -5.20 12.95
N TYR A 818 -27.87 -5.88 14.09
CA TYR A 818 -28.40 -5.42 15.38
C TYR A 818 -27.41 -4.46 16.06
N ALA A 819 -27.11 -3.33 15.42
CA ALA A 819 -26.23 -2.33 16.02
C ALA A 819 -26.97 -1.57 17.13
N ALA A 820 -26.51 -1.73 18.37
CA ALA A 820 -27.07 -1.08 19.54
C ALA A 820 -25.94 -0.64 20.47
N ILE A 821 -26.16 0.49 21.15
CA ILE A 821 -25.22 1.11 22.09
C ILE A 821 -25.93 1.53 23.39
N SER A 822 -25.20 1.44 24.50
CA SER A 822 -25.61 1.91 25.82
C SER A 822 -24.62 2.98 26.30
N PRO A 823 -24.71 4.22 25.76
CA PRO A 823 -23.80 5.36 26.06
C PRO A 823 -23.93 5.81 27.53
N ASN A 824 -23.38 5.01 28.44
CA ASN A 824 -23.49 5.09 29.89
C ASN A 824 -22.14 5.43 30.57
N GLY A 825 -21.03 5.22 29.86
CA GLY A 825 -19.67 5.59 30.28
C GLY A 825 -18.87 4.48 30.95
N ASP A 826 -19.22 3.20 30.75
CA ASP A 826 -18.46 2.06 31.26
C ASP A 826 -17.69 1.25 30.20
N GLY A 827 -17.65 1.74 28.97
CA GLY A 827 -16.87 1.18 27.86
C GLY A 827 -17.55 0.01 27.14
N ASN A 828 -18.61 -0.61 27.70
CA ASN A 828 -19.30 -1.69 26.99
C ASN A 828 -20.30 -1.11 25.99
N ARG A 829 -19.95 -1.13 24.71
CA ARG A 829 -20.82 -0.69 23.61
C ARG A 829 -21.29 0.76 23.78
N ASP A 830 -20.44 1.63 24.32
CA ASP A 830 -20.73 3.07 24.55
C ASP A 830 -20.93 3.87 23.24
N TYR A 831 -20.38 3.40 22.11
CA TYR A 831 -20.27 4.18 20.87
C TYR A 831 -20.35 3.32 19.59
N VAL A 832 -20.58 3.97 18.44
CA VAL A 832 -20.27 3.40 17.11
C VAL A 832 -19.28 4.27 16.35
N GLN A 833 -18.35 3.65 15.60
CA GLN A 833 -17.34 4.33 14.79
C GLN A 833 -17.25 3.67 13.42
N PHE A 834 -17.15 4.46 12.34
CA PHE A 834 -17.12 3.92 10.98
C PHE A 834 -15.75 3.31 10.61
N GLN A 835 -15.80 2.10 10.05
CA GLN A 835 -14.71 1.47 9.31
C GLN A 835 -15.13 1.32 7.84
N GLY A 836 -14.29 1.71 6.90
CA GLY A 836 -14.63 1.67 5.47
C GLY A 836 -13.53 1.05 4.61
N THR A 837 -13.92 0.15 3.71
CA THR A 837 -13.09 -0.29 2.58
C THR A 837 -13.39 0.59 1.38
N PHE A 838 -12.56 1.59 1.12
CA PHE A 838 -12.76 2.51 0.01
C PHE A 838 -12.21 1.93 -1.30
N LEU A 839 -13.13 1.63 -2.22
CA LEU A 839 -12.84 1.21 -3.59
C LEU A 839 -12.28 2.34 -4.45
N ARG A 840 -12.61 3.60 -4.12
CA ARG A 840 -12.20 4.81 -4.83
C ARG A 840 -11.86 5.91 -3.83
N ASN A 841 -11.01 6.85 -4.22
CA ASN A 841 -10.76 8.02 -3.37
C ASN A 841 -12.04 8.85 -3.22
N ALA A 842 -12.21 9.41 -2.02
CA ALA A 842 -13.29 10.32 -1.69
C ALA A 842 -12.76 11.56 -0.96
N LYS A 843 -13.64 12.52 -0.75
CA LYS A 843 -13.43 13.75 0.00
C LYS A 843 -14.65 14.05 0.86
N ASN A 844 -14.44 14.86 1.89
CA ASN A 844 -15.47 15.32 2.82
C ASN A 844 -16.28 14.16 3.45
N LEU A 845 -15.58 13.12 3.91
CA LEU A 845 -16.21 12.02 4.65
C LEU A 845 -16.70 12.54 6.00
N VAL A 846 -17.98 12.38 6.28
CA VAL A 846 -18.64 12.85 7.49
C VAL A 846 -19.77 11.89 7.89
N ALA A 847 -19.82 11.53 9.18
CA ALA A 847 -20.96 10.87 9.80
C ALA A 847 -21.95 11.89 10.38
N GLU A 848 -23.24 11.62 10.25
CA GLU A 848 -24.35 12.37 10.85
C GLU A 848 -25.40 11.40 11.39
N VAL A 849 -26.13 11.82 12.42
CA VAL A 849 -27.17 10.98 13.05
C VAL A 849 -28.53 11.63 12.84
N LEU A 850 -29.48 10.86 12.32
CA LEU A 850 -30.86 11.29 12.12
C LEU A 850 -31.79 10.61 13.12
N ASP A 851 -32.73 11.39 13.67
CA ASP A 851 -33.87 10.86 14.45
C ASP A 851 -34.93 10.18 13.54
N LYS A 852 -36.03 9.71 14.15
CA LYS A 852 -37.10 8.99 13.44
C LYS A 852 -37.95 9.92 12.55
N GLU A 853 -37.90 11.21 12.85
CA GLU A 853 -38.56 12.31 12.17
C GLU A 853 -37.73 12.82 10.97
N GLY A 854 -36.44 12.43 10.89
CA GLY A 854 -35.52 12.75 9.81
C GLY A 854 -34.67 14.00 10.05
N ASN A 855 -34.65 14.55 11.26
CA ASN A 855 -33.80 15.68 11.64
C ASN A 855 -32.39 15.19 11.98
N VAL A 856 -31.36 15.95 11.56
CA VAL A 856 -29.98 15.69 11.99
C VAL A 856 -29.80 16.19 13.44
N VAL A 857 -29.57 15.26 14.37
CA VAL A 857 -29.36 15.54 15.80
C VAL A 857 -27.90 15.72 16.16
N TRP A 858 -26.98 15.10 15.42
CA TRP A 858 -25.53 15.16 15.62
C TRP A 858 -24.77 15.10 14.29
N THR A 859 -23.56 15.66 14.24
CA THR A 859 -22.66 15.61 13.07
C THR A 859 -21.21 15.61 13.53
N SER A 860 -20.43 14.69 12.97
CA SER A 860 -18.99 14.50 13.23
C SER A 860 -18.10 15.61 12.63
N GLU A 861 -16.82 15.59 13.02
CA GLU A 861 -15.78 16.30 12.27
C GLU A 861 -15.60 15.71 10.86
N VAL A 862 -15.39 16.58 9.88
CA VAL A 862 -15.11 16.17 8.51
C VAL A 862 -13.70 15.58 8.39
N THR A 863 -13.60 14.44 7.70
CA THR A 863 -12.38 13.89 7.14
C THR A 863 -12.26 14.35 5.69
N GLU A 864 -11.49 15.40 5.44
CA GLU A 864 -11.44 16.09 4.15
C GLU A 864 -11.01 15.20 2.97
N GLN A 865 -10.13 14.23 3.22
CA GLN A 865 -9.48 13.42 2.20
C GLN A 865 -9.52 11.94 2.57
N VAL A 866 -9.92 11.09 1.62
CA VAL A 866 -9.94 9.63 1.76
C VAL A 866 -9.25 9.01 0.55
N VAL A 867 -8.24 8.18 0.81
CA VAL A 867 -7.54 7.41 -0.22
C VAL A 867 -8.17 6.02 -0.29
N LYS A 868 -8.27 5.45 -1.49
CA LYS A 868 -8.74 4.07 -1.68
C LYS A 868 -7.83 3.06 -0.98
N ASN A 869 -8.39 2.01 -0.41
CA ASN A 869 -7.65 0.90 0.20
C ASN A 869 -7.12 -0.05 -0.89
N TYR A 870 -6.13 0.42 -1.66
CA TYR A 870 -5.67 -0.23 -2.89
C TYR A 870 -4.95 -1.58 -2.69
N ASN A 871 -4.62 -1.95 -1.45
CA ASN A 871 -4.03 -3.23 -1.08
C ASN A 871 -4.51 -3.63 0.34
N ASN A 872 -4.10 -4.79 0.81
CA ASN A 872 -4.11 -5.14 2.23
C ASN A 872 -2.75 -5.77 2.58
N ASP A 873 -1.78 -4.91 2.91
CA ASP A 873 -0.34 -5.21 3.09
C ASP A 873 0.32 -4.04 3.84
N LEU A 874 1.00 -4.34 4.96
CA LEU A 874 1.68 -3.35 5.83
C LEU A 874 2.72 -2.50 5.09
N ALA A 875 3.30 -3.00 3.98
CA ALA A 875 4.26 -2.27 3.17
C ALA A 875 3.62 -1.22 2.22
N SER A 876 2.29 -1.01 2.29
CA SER A 876 1.57 -0.08 1.42
C SER A 876 0.33 0.55 2.07
N THR A 877 -0.74 -0.23 2.23
CA THR A 877 -1.97 0.16 2.94
C THR A 877 -2.74 -1.08 3.42
N LEU A 878 -3.51 -0.90 4.50
CA LEU A 878 -4.51 -1.88 4.94
C LEU A 878 -5.74 -1.85 4.02
N GLY A 879 -6.46 -2.97 3.97
CA GLY A 879 -7.66 -3.16 3.16
C GLY A 879 -8.89 -2.35 3.58
N SER A 880 -8.94 -1.86 4.82
CA SER A 880 -9.94 -0.91 5.31
C SER A 880 -9.28 0.20 6.15
N THR A 881 -10.04 1.25 6.44
CA THR A 881 -9.61 2.37 7.29
C THR A 881 -10.65 2.61 8.38
N ARG A 882 -10.21 2.77 9.64
CA ARG A 882 -11.07 3.24 10.75
C ARG A 882 -10.99 4.76 10.85
N PHE A 883 -12.13 5.42 11.00
CA PHE A 883 -12.21 6.88 10.98
C PHE A 883 -12.65 7.44 12.33
N GLU A 884 -11.69 7.66 13.23
CA GLU A 884 -11.93 8.11 14.62
C GLU A 884 -12.85 9.33 14.72
N LYS A 885 -12.68 10.32 13.85
CA LYS A 885 -13.54 11.51 13.73
C LYS A 885 -15.05 11.21 13.64
N THR A 886 -15.42 10.04 13.13
CA THR A 886 -16.82 9.61 12.95
C THR A 886 -17.44 8.98 14.20
N ARG A 887 -16.65 8.73 15.26
CA ARG A 887 -17.13 8.09 16.50
C ARG A 887 -18.31 8.87 17.09
N TRP A 888 -19.47 8.22 17.20
CA TRP A 888 -20.67 8.74 17.84
C TRP A 888 -20.90 8.04 19.18
N ASP A 889 -20.92 8.82 20.25
CA ASP A 889 -21.04 8.42 21.66
C ASP A 889 -22.46 8.59 22.21
N GLY A 890 -23.47 8.41 21.34
CA GLY A 890 -24.88 8.51 21.70
C GLY A 890 -25.40 9.92 22.00
N LYS A 891 -24.61 10.98 21.77
CA LYS A 891 -24.99 12.37 22.11
C LYS A 891 -25.53 13.17 20.94
N ASP A 892 -26.34 14.19 21.24
CA ASP A 892 -26.72 15.24 20.32
C ASP A 892 -25.61 16.30 20.15
N LYS A 893 -25.84 17.25 19.25
CA LYS A 893 -24.99 18.44 19.02
C LYS A 893 -24.84 19.38 20.23
N ASP A 894 -25.69 19.25 21.24
CA ASP A 894 -25.61 20.03 22.49
C ASP A 894 -24.83 19.26 23.59
N GLY A 895 -24.31 18.05 23.29
CA GLY A 895 -23.54 17.20 24.20
C GLY A 895 -24.38 16.36 25.16
N LYS A 896 -25.70 16.20 24.92
CA LYS A 896 -26.61 15.42 25.76
C LYS A 896 -26.85 14.05 25.14
N VAL A 897 -26.89 12.99 25.95
CA VAL A 897 -27.28 11.65 25.46
C VAL A 897 -28.70 11.71 24.88
N VAL A 898 -28.90 11.16 23.68
CA VAL A 898 -30.22 11.13 23.03
C VAL A 898 -31.17 10.17 23.75
N ALA A 899 -32.48 10.37 23.58
CA ALA A 899 -33.47 9.49 24.20
C ALA A 899 -33.41 8.05 23.64
N ASN A 900 -33.73 7.05 24.46
CA ASN A 900 -33.70 5.64 24.03
C ASN A 900 -34.58 5.43 22.78
N GLY A 901 -34.02 4.80 21.75
CA GLY A 901 -34.67 4.64 20.45
C GLY A 901 -33.73 4.26 19.32
N THR A 902 -34.30 4.05 18.13
CA THR A 902 -33.57 3.75 16.90
C THR A 902 -33.31 5.03 16.12
N TYR A 903 -32.06 5.23 15.70
CA TYR A 903 -31.56 6.36 14.92
C TYR A 903 -30.95 5.85 13.60
N THR A 904 -30.83 6.73 12.60
CA THR A 904 -30.00 6.43 11.42
C THR A 904 -28.63 7.06 11.59
N TYR A 905 -27.60 6.24 11.76
CA TYR A 905 -26.20 6.67 11.64
C TYR A 905 -25.84 6.63 10.15
N ARG A 906 -25.72 7.80 9.53
CA ARG A 906 -25.44 7.98 8.10
C ARG A 906 -24.01 8.45 7.90
N VAL A 907 -23.30 7.79 6.98
CA VAL A 907 -21.94 8.16 6.58
C VAL A 907 -21.98 8.70 5.15
N ARG A 908 -21.71 9.99 4.96
CA ARG A 908 -21.70 10.69 3.66
C ARG A 908 -20.27 10.94 3.18
N TYR A 909 -20.04 10.87 1.87
CA TYR A 909 -18.73 11.07 1.23
C TYR A 909 -18.90 11.35 -0.27
N THR A 910 -18.04 12.19 -0.86
CA THR A 910 -18.10 12.51 -2.31
C THR A 910 -16.87 11.94 -3.04
N PRO A 911 -17.00 11.25 -4.18
CA PRO A 911 -15.84 10.83 -4.98
C PRO A 911 -14.97 12.02 -5.44
N ILE A 912 -13.68 11.78 -5.72
CA ILE A 912 -12.77 12.86 -6.17
C ILE A 912 -13.17 13.45 -7.53
N SER A 913 -13.67 12.63 -8.46
CA SER A 913 -14.03 13.00 -9.84
C SER A 913 -14.87 14.27 -9.94
N SER A 914 -14.58 15.11 -10.95
CA SER A 914 -15.28 16.38 -11.16
C SER A 914 -16.78 16.16 -11.42
N GLY A 915 -17.64 16.86 -10.68
CA GLY A 915 -19.10 16.75 -10.79
C GLY A 915 -19.72 15.46 -10.24
N ALA A 916 -18.96 14.62 -9.53
CA ALA A 916 -19.52 13.48 -8.81
C ALA A 916 -20.54 13.93 -7.75
N LYS A 917 -21.59 13.13 -7.57
CA LYS A 917 -22.59 13.31 -6.52
C LYS A 917 -22.02 12.82 -5.19
N GLU A 918 -22.51 13.40 -4.11
CA GLU A 918 -22.32 12.81 -2.79
C GLU A 918 -23.01 11.43 -2.73
N GLN A 919 -22.32 10.48 -2.10
CA GLN A 919 -22.79 9.13 -1.83
C GLN A 919 -22.93 8.97 -0.31
N HIS A 920 -23.75 8.02 0.13
CA HIS A 920 -23.88 7.72 1.54
C HIS A 920 -24.15 6.23 1.80
N THR A 921 -23.86 5.80 3.02
CA THR A 921 -24.24 4.49 3.57
C THR A 921 -24.90 4.70 4.92
N ASP A 922 -26.06 4.08 5.13
CA ASP A 922 -26.92 4.27 6.29
C ASP A 922 -26.96 3.00 7.14
N PHE A 923 -26.80 3.15 8.45
CA PHE A 923 -26.90 2.09 9.44
C PHE A 923 -28.00 2.43 10.45
N ASP A 924 -28.84 1.46 10.80
CA ASP A 924 -29.79 1.63 11.91
C ASP A 924 -29.02 1.36 13.21
N VAL A 925 -29.07 2.28 14.17
CA VAL A 925 -28.39 2.16 15.46
C VAL A 925 -29.39 2.42 16.57
N ILE A 926 -29.50 1.49 17.52
CA ILE A 926 -30.29 1.67 18.74
C ILE A 926 -29.44 2.33 19.82
N VAL A 927 -30.00 3.34 20.49
CA VAL A 927 -29.53 3.84 21.78
C VAL A 927 -30.46 3.31 22.86
N ASP A 928 -29.92 2.66 23.88
CA ASP A 928 -30.70 2.27 25.06
C ASP A 928 -29.82 2.29 26.32
N ASN A 929 -30.15 3.18 27.26
CA ASN A 929 -29.51 3.29 28.59
C ASN A 929 -30.40 2.77 29.73
N THR A 930 -31.33 1.85 29.46
CA THR A 930 -32.25 1.35 30.49
C THR A 930 -31.54 0.39 31.44
N THR A 931 -31.40 0.78 32.72
CA THR A 931 -30.91 -0.12 33.77
C THR A 931 -31.78 -1.38 33.87
N LEU A 932 -31.15 -2.55 33.88
CA LEU A 932 -31.88 -3.83 33.89
C LEU A 932 -32.56 -4.08 35.25
N GLU A 933 -33.80 -4.57 35.23
CA GLU A 933 -34.47 -5.06 36.44
C GLU A 933 -34.10 -6.54 36.66
N VAL A 934 -33.12 -6.80 37.53
CA VAL A 934 -32.68 -8.17 37.88
C VAL A 934 -33.20 -8.63 39.25
N ALA A 935 -33.08 -9.93 39.54
CA ALA A 935 -33.41 -10.47 40.86
C ALA A 935 -32.58 -9.79 41.96
N THR A 936 -33.23 -9.37 43.03
CA THR A 936 -32.59 -8.80 44.23
C THR A 936 -32.43 -9.80 45.37
N SER A 937 -33.01 -11.00 45.25
CA SER A 937 -32.73 -12.14 46.11
C SER A 937 -32.80 -13.48 45.35
N ALA A 938 -32.23 -14.52 45.97
CA ALA A 938 -32.22 -15.89 45.46
C ALA A 938 -32.24 -16.91 46.61
N THR A 939 -32.57 -18.16 46.33
CA THR A 939 -32.43 -19.29 47.26
C THR A 939 -31.47 -20.33 46.67
N PHE A 940 -30.57 -20.88 47.49
CA PHE A 940 -29.65 -21.94 47.08
C PHE A 940 -30.04 -23.26 47.75
N SER A 941 -30.26 -24.30 46.94
CA SER A 941 -30.44 -25.68 47.38
C SER A 941 -29.08 -26.36 47.48
N THR A 942 -28.76 -26.92 48.65
CA THR A 942 -27.49 -27.63 48.89
C THR A 942 -27.48 -29.08 48.40
N GLU A 943 -28.64 -29.64 48.03
CA GLU A 943 -28.77 -31.06 47.65
C GLU A 943 -28.42 -31.30 46.17
N ASP A 944 -28.89 -30.41 45.29
CA ASP A 944 -28.66 -30.41 43.85
C ASP A 944 -27.79 -29.22 43.37
N ARG A 945 -27.29 -28.42 44.33
CA ARG A 945 -26.49 -27.20 44.11
C ARG A 945 -27.14 -26.16 43.20
N ARG A 946 -28.47 -26.09 43.20
CA ARG A 946 -29.22 -25.15 42.37
C ARG A 946 -29.47 -23.81 43.06
N LEU A 947 -29.07 -22.73 42.39
CA LEU A 947 -29.48 -21.37 42.69
C LEU A 947 -30.79 -21.05 41.95
N THR A 948 -31.82 -20.64 42.68
CA THR A 948 -33.12 -20.19 42.15
C THR A 948 -33.29 -18.70 42.42
N LEU A 949 -33.46 -17.92 41.36
CA LEU A 949 -33.63 -16.46 41.45
C LEU A 949 -35.07 -16.09 41.78
N ALA A 950 -35.29 -15.02 42.58
CA ALA A 950 -36.64 -14.61 42.99
C ALA A 950 -37.49 -14.04 41.83
N SER A 951 -36.88 -13.63 40.72
CA SER A 951 -37.54 -13.13 39.51
C SER A 951 -36.65 -13.30 38.28
N LYS A 952 -37.23 -13.56 37.11
CA LYS A 952 -36.51 -13.45 35.83
C LYS A 952 -36.18 -11.98 35.53
N PRO A 953 -35.06 -11.68 34.86
CA PRO A 953 -34.69 -10.31 34.51
C PRO A 953 -35.70 -9.66 33.56
N LYS A 954 -35.84 -8.33 33.64
CA LYS A 954 -36.53 -7.51 32.64
C LYS A 954 -35.57 -6.48 32.05
N THR A 955 -35.55 -6.40 30.73
CA THR A 955 -34.58 -5.63 29.94
C THR A 955 -35.33 -4.84 28.86
N SER A 956 -34.80 -3.69 28.42
CA SER A 956 -35.44 -2.86 27.38
C SER A 956 -35.12 -3.37 25.98
N GLN A 957 -33.84 -3.62 25.71
CA GLN A 957 -33.44 -4.51 24.61
C GLN A 957 -33.61 -5.98 25.03
N PRO A 958 -33.63 -6.94 24.09
CA PRO A 958 -33.57 -8.36 24.44
C PRO A 958 -32.35 -8.67 25.30
N ILE A 959 -32.47 -9.68 26.18
CA ILE A 959 -31.33 -10.24 26.90
C ILE A 959 -30.30 -10.72 25.87
N TYR A 960 -29.05 -10.32 26.06
CA TYR A 960 -27.92 -10.82 25.31
C TYR A 960 -27.31 -12.04 26.01
N ARG A 961 -26.98 -11.91 27.30
CA ARG A 961 -26.44 -13.01 28.13
C ARG A 961 -27.03 -12.95 29.54
N GLU A 962 -27.53 -14.08 30.04
CA GLU A 962 -27.88 -14.28 31.45
C GLU A 962 -27.02 -15.43 31.99
N ARG A 963 -26.08 -15.15 32.91
CA ARG A 963 -25.04 -16.12 33.33
C ARG A 963 -24.72 -15.99 34.82
N ILE A 964 -24.21 -17.05 35.42
CA ILE A 964 -23.41 -16.95 36.65
C ILE A 964 -21.94 -17.03 36.24
N ALA A 965 -21.18 -15.97 36.51
CA ALA A 965 -19.72 -15.99 36.46
C ALA A 965 -19.18 -16.64 37.75
N TYR A 966 -18.02 -17.30 37.67
CA TYR A 966 -17.22 -17.68 38.83
C TYR A 966 -15.75 -17.35 38.60
N THR A 967 -15.10 -16.77 39.61
CA THR A 967 -13.71 -16.31 39.52
C THR A 967 -12.83 -17.03 40.53
N TYR A 968 -11.81 -17.73 40.04
CA TYR A 968 -10.84 -18.50 40.84
C TYR A 968 -9.41 -18.07 40.54
N MET A 969 -8.44 -18.51 41.35
CA MET A 969 -7.03 -18.25 41.07
C MET A 969 -6.46 -19.39 40.20
N ASP A 970 -5.93 -19.06 39.03
CA ASP A 970 -5.05 -19.96 38.26
C ASP A 970 -3.65 -19.33 38.19
N GLU A 971 -2.62 -20.09 38.57
CA GLU A 971 -1.32 -19.57 39.03
C GLU A 971 -1.52 -18.40 40.05
N ASP A 972 -1.34 -17.14 39.64
CA ASP A 972 -1.59 -15.92 40.43
C ASP A 972 -2.71 -15.02 39.83
N LEU A 973 -3.41 -15.46 38.78
CA LEU A 973 -4.38 -14.66 38.01
C LEU A 973 -5.85 -14.96 38.39
N PRO A 974 -6.67 -13.93 38.71
CA PRO A 974 -8.12 -14.08 38.84
C PRO A 974 -8.77 -14.46 37.50
N THR A 975 -9.03 -15.75 37.34
CA THR A 975 -9.55 -16.38 36.13
C THR A 975 -11.05 -16.56 36.22
N THR A 976 -11.80 -16.02 35.26
CA THR A 976 -13.26 -16.00 35.26
C THR A 976 -13.85 -16.94 34.20
N GLU A 977 -14.71 -17.85 34.64
CA GLU A 977 -15.52 -18.75 33.81
C GLU A 977 -17.02 -18.54 34.05
N TYR A 978 -17.87 -19.19 33.23
CA TYR A 978 -19.30 -18.89 33.16
C TYR A 978 -20.18 -20.15 33.17
N ILE A 979 -21.40 -19.98 33.68
CA ILE A 979 -22.46 -21.00 33.80
C ILE A 979 -23.73 -20.43 33.17
N SER A 980 -24.27 -21.12 32.15
CA SER A 980 -25.60 -20.86 31.61
C SER A 980 -26.72 -21.40 32.53
N PRO A 981 -27.94 -20.82 32.49
CA PRO A 981 -29.07 -21.34 33.23
C PRO A 981 -29.49 -22.73 32.73
N ASN A 982 -29.98 -23.56 33.64
CA ASN A 982 -30.76 -24.75 33.34
C ASN A 982 -32.08 -24.36 32.61
N GLU A 983 -32.69 -25.30 31.90
CA GLU A 983 -33.99 -25.12 31.19
C GLU A 983 -35.15 -24.58 32.05
N ASP A 984 -35.09 -24.77 33.37
CA ASP A 984 -36.07 -24.26 34.34
C ASP A 984 -35.79 -22.82 34.83
N GLY A 985 -34.62 -22.25 34.51
CA GLY A 985 -34.15 -20.94 34.95
C GLY A 985 -33.39 -20.95 36.28
N THR A 986 -33.00 -22.12 36.81
CA THR A 986 -32.03 -22.24 37.91
C THR A 986 -30.60 -22.33 37.39
N PHE A 987 -29.61 -22.09 38.25
CA PHE A 987 -28.18 -22.29 37.90
C PHE A 987 -27.58 -23.39 38.78
N THR A 988 -26.97 -24.40 38.18
CA THR A 988 -26.25 -25.46 38.92
C THR A 988 -24.82 -24.99 39.19
N LEU A 989 -24.45 -24.74 40.45
CA LEU A 989 -23.13 -24.20 40.78
C LEU A 989 -22.11 -25.33 41.00
N PRO A 990 -20.93 -25.33 40.33
CA PRO A 990 -19.86 -26.31 40.57
C PRO A 990 -19.28 -26.20 41.99
N GLU A 991 -18.53 -27.23 42.42
CA GLU A 991 -17.79 -27.24 43.71
C GLU A 991 -16.32 -26.81 43.54
N GLU A 992 -15.75 -27.00 42.36
CA GLU A 992 -14.37 -26.75 42.02
C GLU A 992 -14.24 -26.32 40.55
N ALA A 993 -13.17 -25.58 40.24
CA ALA A 993 -12.74 -25.24 38.87
C ALA A 993 -11.47 -26.02 38.50
N GLU A 994 -11.21 -26.26 37.21
CA GLU A 994 -9.99 -26.93 36.72
C GLU A 994 -9.01 -25.91 36.12
N THR A 995 -7.82 -25.77 36.72
CA THR A 995 -6.74 -24.91 36.22
C THR A 995 -6.14 -25.41 34.90
N MET A 996 -5.44 -24.53 34.18
CA MET A 996 -4.71 -24.83 32.93
C MET A 996 -3.56 -25.86 33.09
N GLU A 997 -3.18 -26.18 34.33
CA GLU A 997 -2.25 -27.26 34.69
C GLU A 997 -2.95 -28.60 34.99
N GLY A 998 -4.28 -28.60 35.21
CA GLY A 998 -5.09 -29.79 35.54
C GLY A 998 -5.25 -30.06 37.04
N ALA A 999 -5.00 -29.05 37.89
CA ALA A 999 -5.29 -29.10 39.33
C ALA A 999 -6.64 -28.43 39.62
N THR A 1000 -7.40 -28.92 40.61
CA THR A 1000 -8.70 -28.34 40.97
C THR A 1000 -8.62 -27.31 42.10
N VAL A 1001 -9.45 -26.27 42.00
CA VAL A 1001 -9.52 -25.16 42.96
C VAL A 1001 -10.94 -25.06 43.52
N PRO A 1002 -11.16 -25.18 44.85
CA PRO A 1002 -12.50 -25.22 45.44
C PRO A 1002 -13.18 -23.84 45.42
N LEU A 1003 -14.40 -23.79 44.90
CA LEU A 1003 -15.19 -22.58 44.71
C LEU A 1003 -16.10 -22.30 45.92
N LYS A 1004 -16.03 -21.08 46.44
CA LYS A 1004 -16.87 -20.59 47.56
C LYS A 1004 -18.05 -19.81 47.01
N MET A 1005 -19.11 -19.65 47.81
CA MET A 1005 -20.29 -18.85 47.42
C MET A 1005 -19.97 -17.37 47.13
N SER A 1006 -18.87 -16.85 47.71
CA SER A 1006 -18.32 -15.51 47.42
C SER A 1006 -17.76 -15.36 46.01
N ASP A 1007 -17.37 -16.46 45.39
CA ASP A 1007 -16.58 -16.49 44.16
C ASP A 1007 -17.50 -16.44 42.92
N PHE A 1008 -18.83 -16.57 43.12
CA PHE A 1008 -19.88 -16.52 42.11
C PHE A 1008 -20.57 -15.15 42.00
N THR A 1009 -20.79 -14.68 40.78
CA THR A 1009 -21.51 -13.42 40.47
C THR A 1009 -22.58 -13.65 39.40
N TYR A 1010 -23.82 -13.23 39.65
CA TYR A 1010 -24.89 -13.23 38.67
C TYR A 1010 -24.74 -12.03 37.73
N VAL A 1011 -24.56 -12.29 36.44
CA VAL A 1011 -24.30 -11.29 35.40
C VAL A 1011 -25.41 -11.33 34.36
N VAL A 1012 -26.06 -10.20 34.12
CA VAL A 1012 -27.09 -10.03 33.08
C VAL A 1012 -26.71 -8.85 32.20
N GLU A 1013 -26.72 -9.08 30.88
CA GLU A 1013 -26.36 -8.13 29.85
C GLU A 1013 -27.46 -8.09 28.77
N ASP A 1014 -27.84 -6.91 28.27
CA ASP A 1014 -28.77 -6.75 27.14
C ASP A 1014 -28.05 -6.49 25.79
N MET A 1015 -28.79 -6.54 24.69
CA MET A 1015 -28.23 -6.39 23.34
C MET A 1015 -27.65 -4.99 23.04
N ALA A 1016 -27.86 -3.98 23.88
CA ALA A 1016 -27.18 -2.68 23.80
C ALA A 1016 -25.90 -2.60 24.65
N GLY A 1017 -25.64 -3.59 25.51
CA GLY A 1017 -24.50 -3.62 26.43
C GLY A 1017 -24.83 -3.17 27.86
N ASN A 1018 -26.08 -2.80 28.16
CA ASN A 1018 -26.48 -2.50 29.54
C ASN A 1018 -26.25 -3.74 30.39
N ILE A 1019 -25.44 -3.62 31.44
CA ILE A 1019 -24.96 -4.75 32.21
C ILE A 1019 -25.18 -4.56 33.71
N THR A 1020 -25.50 -5.66 34.39
CA THR A 1020 -25.58 -5.74 35.85
C THR A 1020 -24.80 -6.96 36.33
N TYR A 1021 -24.11 -6.83 37.45
CA TYR A 1021 -23.32 -7.89 38.06
C TYR A 1021 -23.53 -7.86 39.58
N THR A 1022 -24.09 -8.92 40.15
CA THR A 1022 -24.44 -9.02 41.58
C THR A 1022 -23.83 -10.28 42.19
N PRO A 1023 -22.95 -10.16 43.19
CA PRO A 1023 -22.40 -11.31 43.91
C PRO A 1023 -23.50 -12.21 44.46
N VAL A 1024 -23.38 -13.52 44.30
CA VAL A 1024 -24.45 -14.47 44.68
C VAL A 1024 -24.71 -14.45 46.18
N THR A 1025 -23.69 -14.21 47.01
CA THR A 1025 -23.85 -13.94 48.46
C THR A 1025 -24.88 -12.86 48.75
N LYS A 1026 -24.81 -11.72 48.04
CA LYS A 1026 -25.74 -10.58 48.18
C LYS A 1026 -27.17 -10.93 47.79
N LEU A 1027 -27.36 -11.86 46.85
CA LEU A 1027 -28.69 -12.40 46.50
C LEU A 1027 -29.23 -13.33 47.60
N LEU A 1028 -28.38 -14.13 48.23
CA LEU A 1028 -28.77 -15.02 49.33
C LEU A 1028 -29.09 -14.23 50.62
N GLU A 1029 -28.41 -13.10 50.85
CA GLU A 1029 -28.66 -12.16 51.96
C GLU A 1029 -29.97 -11.34 51.78
N GLY A 1030 -30.49 -11.26 50.55
CA GLY A 1030 -31.59 -10.37 50.15
C GLY A 1030 -32.96 -10.64 50.81
N HIS A 1031 -33.11 -11.71 51.59
CA HIS A 1031 -34.35 -12.03 52.33
C HIS A 1031 -34.53 -11.22 53.63
N SER A 1032 -33.51 -10.49 54.07
CA SER A 1032 -33.42 -9.81 55.37
C SER A 1032 -34.32 -8.57 55.56
N ASN A 1033 -35.29 -8.29 54.67
CA ASN A 1033 -36.16 -7.11 54.72
C ASN A 1033 -37.67 -7.46 54.75
N LYS A 1034 -38.10 -8.16 55.81
CA LYS A 1034 -39.48 -8.12 56.32
C LYS A 1034 -39.45 -8.00 57.85
N PRO A 1035 -40.16 -7.05 58.47
CA PRO A 1035 -40.35 -7.06 59.91
C PRO A 1035 -41.35 -8.13 60.31
N GLU A 1036 -40.92 -9.12 61.09
CA GLU A 1036 -41.84 -10.04 61.76
C GLU A 1036 -42.56 -9.31 62.91
N GLN A 1037 -43.89 -9.48 62.99
CA GLN A 1037 -44.65 -9.12 64.19
C GLN A 1037 -44.85 -10.38 65.03
N ASP A 1038 -44.14 -10.43 66.15
CA ASP A 1038 -44.21 -11.50 67.15
C ASP A 1038 -45.27 -11.19 68.23
N GLY A 1039 -45.75 -12.22 68.94
CA GLY A 1039 -46.48 -12.06 70.21
C GLY A 1039 -48.00 -12.32 70.23
N SER A 1040 -48.36 -13.59 70.50
CA SER A 1040 -49.45 -14.04 71.40
C SER A 1040 -50.92 -13.60 71.26
N ASP A 1041 -51.78 -14.61 71.10
CA ASP A 1041 -53.05 -14.86 71.84
C ASP A 1041 -53.99 -13.70 72.25
N GLN A 1042 -55.15 -13.62 71.60
CA GLN A 1042 -56.43 -14.09 72.18
C GLN A 1042 -57.61 -14.00 71.18
N ALA A 1043 -58.67 -14.77 71.43
CA ALA A 1043 -59.83 -14.93 70.54
C ALA A 1043 -61.16 -14.56 71.29
N PRO A 1044 -62.35 -14.55 70.66
CA PRO A 1044 -62.93 -13.27 70.19
C PRO A 1044 -64.39 -13.04 70.64
N ASP A 1045 -64.92 -11.81 70.50
CA ASP A 1045 -66.39 -11.65 70.52
C ASP A 1045 -67.02 -10.42 69.80
N LYS A 1046 -68.19 -10.69 69.20
CA LYS A 1046 -69.37 -9.85 68.83
C LYS A 1046 -69.28 -8.45 68.16
N LYS A 1047 -69.92 -8.39 66.98
CA LYS A 1047 -70.58 -7.26 66.26
C LYS A 1047 -71.80 -6.68 67.05
N PRO A 1048 -72.32 -5.45 66.79
CA PRO A 1048 -73.22 -5.15 65.63
C PRO A 1048 -73.14 -3.69 65.05
N GLU A 1049 -73.21 -3.40 63.73
CA GLU A 1049 -74.35 -3.28 62.75
C GLU A 1049 -74.91 -1.86 62.47
N ALA A 1050 -75.57 -1.71 61.29
CA ALA A 1050 -76.44 -0.62 60.77
C ALA A 1050 -75.79 0.66 60.16
N LYS A 1051 -76.31 1.27 59.07
CA LYS A 1051 -77.26 0.86 57.97
C LYS A 1051 -77.06 1.79 56.70
N PRO A 1052 -77.73 1.57 55.53
CA PRO A 1052 -77.20 1.92 54.19
C PRO A 1052 -78.08 2.88 53.33
N GLU A 1053 -78.15 2.63 51.99
CA GLU A 1053 -78.85 3.37 50.88
C GLU A 1053 -78.01 4.53 50.28
N GLN A 1054 -78.02 4.87 48.97
CA GLN A 1054 -78.52 4.33 47.68
C GLN A 1054 -77.82 5.14 46.54
N ASP A 1055 -77.76 4.83 45.23
CA ASP A 1055 -77.85 3.66 44.31
C ASP A 1055 -77.24 4.16 42.94
N GLY A 1056 -77.18 3.50 41.76
CA GLY A 1056 -77.60 2.17 41.30
C GLY A 1056 -77.52 2.04 39.75
N SER A 1057 -77.35 0.81 39.23
CA SER A 1057 -77.44 0.34 37.81
C SER A 1057 -76.41 0.83 36.74
N GLY A 1058 -75.87 -0.03 35.86
CA GLY A 1058 -75.90 -1.51 35.87
C GLY A 1058 -75.39 -2.20 34.57
N GLN A 1059 -75.30 -3.54 34.64
CA GLN A 1059 -75.41 -4.55 33.55
C GLN A 1059 -74.36 -4.60 32.41
N THR A 1060 -73.93 -5.77 31.87
CA THR A 1060 -73.68 -7.18 32.33
C THR A 1060 -72.85 -7.89 31.21
N PRO A 1061 -72.27 -9.12 31.39
CA PRO A 1061 -70.97 -9.47 30.78
C PRO A 1061 -70.95 -10.71 29.84
N ASP A 1062 -69.74 -11.27 29.61
CA ASP A 1062 -69.40 -12.65 29.22
C ASP A 1062 -69.76 -13.13 27.79
N LYS A 1063 -68.83 -13.57 26.91
CA LYS A 1063 -67.95 -14.75 27.10
C LYS A 1063 -66.84 -14.95 26.03
N LYS A 1064 -65.86 -15.80 26.38
CA LYS A 1064 -64.82 -16.50 25.57
C LYS A 1064 -65.42 -17.77 24.86
N PRO A 1065 -64.69 -18.60 24.07
CA PRO A 1065 -63.35 -18.48 23.46
C PRO A 1065 -63.20 -18.97 21.97
N GLU A 1066 -61.99 -18.82 21.42
CA GLU A 1066 -61.21 -19.71 20.52
C GLU A 1066 -61.87 -20.68 19.51
N THR A 1067 -61.38 -20.64 18.25
CA THR A 1067 -60.93 -21.85 17.49
C THR A 1067 -59.92 -21.47 16.37
N LYS A 1068 -59.31 -22.46 15.70
CA LYS A 1068 -58.07 -22.35 14.88
C LYS A 1068 -58.29 -22.58 13.34
N PRO A 1069 -57.24 -22.45 12.46
CA PRO A 1069 -57.42 -22.07 11.05
C PRO A 1069 -57.09 -23.16 10.00
N GLU A 1070 -57.44 -22.87 8.72
CA GLU A 1070 -56.90 -23.36 7.43
C GLU A 1070 -57.47 -22.47 6.29
N LYS A 1071 -57.10 -22.52 5.00
CA LYS A 1071 -55.80 -22.42 4.30
C LYS A 1071 -56.06 -22.23 2.77
N ASP A 1072 -55.03 -21.93 1.95
CA ASP A 1072 -54.91 -22.15 0.47
C ASP A 1072 -56.09 -21.70 -0.47
N SER A 1073 -55.99 -20.89 -1.56
CA SER A 1073 -54.91 -20.61 -2.52
C SER A 1073 -55.45 -19.88 -3.79
N SER A 1074 -54.57 -19.18 -4.54
CA SER A 1074 -54.65 -18.84 -5.99
C SER A 1074 -55.66 -17.79 -6.55
N GLY A 1075 -55.26 -17.02 -7.58
CA GLY A 1075 -56.14 -16.11 -8.36
C GLY A 1075 -55.47 -14.87 -9.00
N GLN A 1076 -55.09 -14.95 -10.28
CA GLN A 1076 -54.21 -14.02 -11.04
C GLN A 1076 -54.63 -12.53 -11.23
N THR A 1077 -53.61 -11.68 -11.46
CA THR A 1077 -53.59 -10.31 -12.06
C THR A 1077 -54.10 -10.24 -13.53
N PRO A 1078 -54.22 -9.08 -14.27
CA PRO A 1078 -53.68 -7.71 -14.02
C PRO A 1078 -54.56 -6.47 -14.41
N GLY A 1079 -54.10 -5.23 -14.13
CA GLY A 1079 -54.25 -4.11 -15.10
C GLY A 1079 -54.49 -2.65 -14.67
N LYS A 1080 -53.51 -1.77 -15.00
CA LYS A 1080 -53.62 -0.34 -15.45
C LYS A 1080 -53.99 0.81 -14.47
N THR A 1081 -53.48 1.99 -14.86
CA THR A 1081 -53.44 3.31 -14.17
C THR A 1081 -54.56 4.28 -14.60
N PRO A 1082 -54.69 5.44 -13.92
CA PRO A 1082 -54.76 6.72 -14.65
C PRO A 1082 -53.89 7.87 -14.06
N GLN A 1083 -53.70 8.95 -14.84
CA GLN A 1083 -52.87 10.12 -14.52
C GLN A 1083 -53.68 11.38 -14.12
N LYS A 1084 -53.02 12.34 -13.43
CA LYS A 1084 -53.13 13.83 -13.54
C LYS A 1084 -52.24 14.50 -12.47
N GLY A 1085 -51.52 15.61 -12.69
CA GLY A 1085 -51.13 16.27 -13.94
C GLY A 1085 -50.54 17.70 -13.76
N GLN A 1086 -49.56 18.06 -14.61
CA GLN A 1086 -49.21 19.43 -15.08
C GLN A 1086 -48.70 20.52 -14.09
N PRO A 1087 -48.13 21.66 -14.57
CA PRO A 1087 -47.71 22.03 -15.94
C PRO A 1087 -46.21 22.41 -16.08
N SER A 1088 -45.77 22.73 -17.31
CA SER A 1088 -44.40 23.13 -17.68
C SER A 1088 -44.21 24.65 -17.84
N ARG A 1089 -42.93 25.09 -17.85
CA ARG A 1089 -42.52 26.34 -18.53
C ARG A 1089 -41.24 26.13 -19.34
N THR A 1090 -41.30 26.47 -20.62
CA THR A 1090 -40.19 26.46 -21.58
C THR A 1090 -39.51 27.84 -21.60
N LEU A 1091 -38.21 27.89 -21.88
CA LEU A 1091 -37.55 29.09 -22.45
C LEU A 1091 -36.38 28.67 -23.35
N GLU A 1092 -36.00 29.54 -24.28
CA GLU A 1092 -35.28 29.14 -25.50
C GLU A 1092 -33.77 29.44 -25.52
N LYS A 1093 -33.10 28.68 -26.39
CA LYS A 1093 -31.88 28.99 -27.14
C LYS A 1093 -31.41 30.46 -27.09
N ARG A 1094 -30.11 30.66 -26.81
CA ARG A 1094 -29.25 31.57 -27.60
C ARG A 1094 -27.77 31.25 -27.45
N SER A 1095 -26.98 31.59 -28.45
CA SER A 1095 -25.56 31.24 -28.58
C SER A 1095 -24.66 32.47 -28.76
N SER A 1096 -23.51 32.46 -28.10
CA SER A 1096 -22.29 33.26 -28.37
C SER A 1096 -21.21 32.79 -27.38
N LYS A 1097 -19.93 32.56 -27.72
CA LYS A 1097 -18.92 33.35 -28.46
C LYS A 1097 -18.50 34.67 -27.80
N ARG A 1098 -17.67 34.55 -26.75
CA ARG A 1098 -16.51 35.39 -26.34
C ARG A 1098 -15.84 34.63 -25.18
N ALA A 1099 -14.53 34.38 -25.08
CA ALA A 1099 -13.34 35.01 -25.67
C ALA A 1099 -13.09 36.45 -25.19
N LEU A 1100 -12.40 36.59 -24.06
CA LEU A 1100 -11.61 37.77 -23.67
C LEU A 1100 -10.68 37.39 -22.50
N ALA A 1101 -9.45 37.92 -22.51
CA ALA A 1101 -8.47 37.76 -21.43
C ALA A 1101 -8.06 39.14 -20.91
N THR A 1102 -8.02 39.30 -19.58
CA THR A 1102 -7.41 40.41 -18.83
C THR A 1102 -7.38 39.95 -17.36
N LYS A 1103 -6.24 39.86 -16.67
CA LYS A 1103 -5.42 40.96 -16.14
C LYS A 1103 -6.24 42.04 -15.43
N ALA A 1104 -6.40 41.88 -14.12
CA ALA A 1104 -6.61 42.97 -13.17
C ALA A 1104 -5.96 42.60 -11.83
N SER A 1105 -5.27 43.54 -11.18
CA SER A 1105 -4.60 43.34 -9.89
C SER A 1105 -4.88 44.49 -8.94
N ALA A 1106 -5.61 44.21 -7.86
CA ALA A 1106 -5.77 45.03 -6.66
C ALA A 1106 -6.15 44.06 -5.53
N ARG A 1107 -5.36 43.94 -4.46
CA ARG A 1107 -5.46 44.75 -3.24
C ARG A 1107 -6.86 44.71 -2.62
N ASP A 1108 -6.95 43.93 -1.55
CA ASP A 1108 -7.20 44.53 -0.23
C ASP A 1108 -6.06 44.11 0.72
N GLN A 1109 -5.89 44.86 1.81
CA GLN A 1109 -4.86 44.64 2.84
C GLN A 1109 -5.47 44.82 4.24
N LEU A 1110 -4.69 44.41 5.25
CA LEU A 1110 -4.83 44.71 6.68
C LEU A 1110 -5.86 43.87 7.47
N PRO A 1111 -5.68 43.73 8.80
CA PRO A 1111 -4.47 43.98 9.60
C PRO A 1111 -3.95 42.74 10.35
N THR A 1112 -2.65 42.72 10.62
CA THR A 1112 -2.11 42.00 11.78
C THR A 1112 -2.36 42.81 13.04
N THR A 1113 -2.93 42.19 14.07
CA THR A 1113 -2.94 42.74 15.44
C THR A 1113 -2.44 41.66 16.39
N ASN A 1114 -1.28 41.91 17.02
CA ASN A 1114 -0.98 41.29 18.29
C ASN A 1114 -1.93 41.90 19.33
N ASP A 1115 -2.45 41.10 20.25
CA ASP A 1115 -2.54 41.57 21.62
C ASP A 1115 -2.26 40.42 22.61
N LYS A 1116 -1.93 40.80 23.84
CA LYS A 1116 -1.71 39.89 24.99
C LYS A 1116 -2.94 39.99 25.89
N ASP A 1117 -3.36 38.99 26.65
CA ASP A 1117 -2.66 38.53 27.86
C ASP A 1117 -3.37 37.32 28.54
N THR A 1118 -2.63 36.67 29.42
CA THR A 1118 -3.09 35.90 30.60
C THR A 1118 -4.33 34.98 30.54
N ASN A 1119 -4.09 33.67 30.40
CA ASN A 1119 -4.63 32.57 31.24
C ASN A 1119 -3.96 31.25 30.76
N ARG A 1120 -2.82 30.79 31.28
CA ARG A 1120 -2.50 30.21 32.61
C ARG A 1120 -3.32 28.97 33.02
N LEU A 1121 -2.62 27.83 32.99
CA LEU A 1121 -2.92 26.50 33.54
C LEU A 1121 -4.02 25.67 32.86
N HIS A 1122 -3.68 24.39 32.65
CA HIS A 1122 -4.42 23.35 31.90
C HIS A 1122 -4.58 23.68 30.39
N LEU A 1123 -4.37 22.75 29.44
CA LEU A 1123 -4.10 21.31 29.53
C LEU A 1123 -2.85 20.94 28.71
N LEU A 1124 -1.79 20.47 29.36
CA LEU A 1124 -0.58 19.95 28.69
C LEU A 1124 -0.69 18.41 28.55
N LYS A 1125 -1.52 17.92 27.62
CA LYS A 1125 -1.71 16.47 27.33
C LYS A 1125 -2.47 16.23 26.00
N LEU A 1126 -1.79 16.29 24.85
CA LEU A 1126 -2.24 15.58 23.61
C LEU A 1126 -1.17 15.37 22.51
N VAL A 1127 0.13 15.49 22.81
CA VAL A 1127 1.22 15.09 21.89
C VAL A 1127 2.31 14.35 22.67
N MET A 1128 1.92 13.30 23.40
CA MET A 1128 2.80 12.25 23.93
C MET A 1128 1.97 11.09 24.51
N THR A 1129 1.58 10.16 23.64
CA THR A 1129 1.34 8.75 24.01
C THR A 1129 2.25 7.84 23.16
N THR A 1130 3.49 8.30 22.98
CA THR A 1130 4.60 7.58 22.36
C THR A 1130 5.54 7.09 23.44
N PHE A 1131 5.98 5.82 23.37
CA PHE A 1131 7.11 5.27 24.12
C PHE A 1131 7.13 5.54 25.65
N PHE A 1132 6.39 4.77 26.47
CA PHE A 1132 6.79 4.64 27.90
C PHE A 1132 6.46 3.33 28.66
N PHE A 1133 6.24 2.21 27.98
CA PHE A 1133 6.50 0.88 28.56
C PHE A 1133 7.69 0.25 27.83
N GLY A 1134 8.89 0.46 28.38
CA GLY A 1134 10.13 0.02 27.73
C GLY A 1134 11.47 0.54 28.28
N LEU A 1135 11.50 1.40 29.32
CA LEU A 1135 12.79 1.85 29.91
C LEU A 1135 12.76 2.23 31.40
N VAL A 1136 12.06 1.47 32.26
CA VAL A 1136 12.13 1.65 33.74
C VAL A 1136 12.40 0.33 34.49
N ALA A 1137 11.90 -0.80 33.98
CA ALA A 1137 11.96 -2.14 34.61
C ALA A 1137 13.36 -2.77 34.74
N HIS A 1138 14.45 -2.02 34.52
CA HIS A 1138 15.83 -2.53 34.60
C HIS A 1138 16.77 -1.74 35.53
N ILE A 1139 16.26 -0.74 36.27
CA ILE A 1139 17.06 0.04 37.25
C ILE A 1139 16.55 -0.09 38.70
N PHE A 1140 15.27 -0.47 38.91
CA PHE A 1140 14.72 -0.73 40.25
C PHE A 1140 14.75 -2.22 40.65
N LYS A 1141 15.88 -2.90 40.44
CA LYS A 1141 16.12 -4.28 40.91
C LYS A 1141 17.38 -4.40 41.79
N THR A 1142 17.70 -3.37 42.59
CA THR A 1142 18.86 -3.39 43.52
C THR A 1142 18.78 -2.37 44.68
N LYS A 1143 17.73 -2.41 45.51
CA LYS A 1143 17.72 -1.90 46.91
C LYS A 1143 16.42 -2.28 47.64
N ARG A 1144 16.49 -2.43 48.97
CA ARG A 1144 15.38 -2.77 49.90
C ARG A 1144 14.78 -4.19 49.80
N GLN A 1145 15.62 -5.21 49.98
CA GLN A 1145 15.27 -6.37 50.83
C GLN A 1145 16.52 -6.98 51.50
N LYS A 1146 17.16 -6.14 52.34
CA LYS A 1146 17.88 -6.58 53.54
C LYS A 1146 17.19 -5.86 54.70
N GLU A 1147 17.14 -6.54 55.86
CA GLU A 1147 16.22 -6.23 56.97
C GLU A 1147 14.75 -6.59 56.60
N THR A 1148 14.00 -7.41 57.35
CA THR A 1148 14.26 -7.97 58.71
C THR A 1148 13.57 -9.32 58.95
N LYS A 1149 14.25 -10.17 59.76
CA LYS A 1149 13.72 -11.15 60.73
C LYS A 1149 12.86 -12.34 60.25
N LYS A 1150 13.45 -13.53 60.53
CA LYS A 1150 12.84 -14.86 60.72
C LYS A 1150 12.34 -15.58 59.47
#